data_AF-J3N9L6-F1
#
_entry.id   AF-J3N9L6-F1
#
_cell.length_a   1.000
_cell.length_b   1.000
_cell.length_c   1.000
_cell.angle_alpha   90.00
_cell.angle_beta   90.00
_cell.angle_gamma   90.00
#
_symmetry.space_group_name_H-M   'P 1'
#
loop_
_entity.id
_entity.type
_entity.pdbx_description
1 polymer ?
#
loop_
_entity_poly.entity_id
_entity_poly.type
_entity_poly.pdbx_seq_one_letter_code
_entity_poly.pdbx_strand_id
1 'polypeptide(L)'
;MKRLFRPDNATKMASVELWVVITTLLLVVRYLIDSLGGPSYSSKYMIATSQIISLLNYSMVHYTLGLMQLSAERVNEYFQVWAVLMVTLQYSVKISCPYSRSKQIPLLDLMSSFWTANLLRVQTTFLKIPLWLIWALNAARIISYFLSSDRAETSNQENTRLVSDYMRYEHTHSEAGADPTTMRGYSYLVHGEDLLLRELQQQRRTGPGRYRIQLDPCHQKLVTVAKLWNIDNGESRLLGMAADPDNRLKDTCLSFALYKLLRRRFYNLPVHEAKPFALEKTKRLVFDSILQGSKYYERAFRITEMELSFLQDLFYSRYAAIFAEGFPFLRMLFSLLLISAVGYVAYPVRHIPQRMDLADKNRITHGVFITRFIIGLIITKELWEIYIYAFAPWSKVQMMCLYVKHRCLRNLLVEKAIRLLFCLITRGKWNRKIYQYNLLLADSQGIRLRRGFVSVTSIKLSAEAQKAIFDLFKRLEKDNNSIQSYISNAFVSNTSNVGWFANLTWSVDKLEADTHRILVWHIATCLCEINLAKEMNVFWLRSRPLVSKSRVPKDAWEHYITAVSLSNYCAYLLTMTLVPDTGLAAHRVLTEVRRETYRATRRVKTLEDIYDQLVMIVKNSVEDPAARAPREETPPVDTAYGIMVEEQVIQDEANEDPEEQNSTSNNIRVIDEEHDEQPPEVPEGDAGFDNTIIKMGAELGMQLMEAYKEPACLWQELAKFWAGFLLHLAASTGAAKHKTHLDGNQELITHLWALLSHAGYLGDVSHGEQILES
;
A
#
# COMPACT_ATOMS: atom_id res chain seq x y z
N MET A 1 -27.13 14.08 29.80
CA MET A 1 -26.12 15.17 29.84
C MET A 1 -26.42 16.24 30.89
N LYS A 2 -27.55 16.98 30.84
CA LYS A 2 -27.88 18.05 31.84
C LYS A 2 -27.96 17.61 33.32
N ARG A 3 -28.19 16.32 33.61
CA ARG A 3 -28.18 15.76 34.98
C ARG A 3 -26.79 15.32 35.49
N LEU A 4 -25.81 15.16 34.58
CA LEU A 4 -24.48 14.61 34.90
C LEU A 4 -23.40 15.68 35.07
N PHE A 5 -23.60 16.88 34.51
CA PHE A 5 -22.63 17.96 34.52
C PHE A 5 -23.33 19.30 34.76
N ARG A 6 -22.83 20.11 35.71
CA ARG A 6 -23.37 21.46 35.98
C ARG A 6 -22.77 22.50 35.00
N PRO A 7 -23.58 23.38 34.40
CA PRO A 7 -23.08 24.39 33.46
C PRO A 7 -22.14 25.39 34.14
N ASP A 8 -21.16 25.87 33.38
CA ASP A 8 -20.16 26.86 33.82
C ASP A 8 -20.63 28.29 33.52
N ASN A 9 -20.28 29.27 34.35
CA ASN A 9 -20.54 30.69 34.11
C ASN A 9 -19.83 31.22 32.86
N ALA A 10 -18.67 30.66 32.50
CA ALA A 10 -17.89 31.11 31.33
C ALA A 10 -18.52 30.69 29.98
N THR A 11 -19.12 29.51 29.90
CA THR A 11 -19.74 28.99 28.67
C THR A 11 -21.26 29.09 28.67
N LYS A 12 -21.89 29.28 29.84
CA LYS A 12 -23.34 29.28 30.11
C LYS A 12 -24.11 28.03 29.65
N MET A 13 -23.45 27.08 28.96
CA MET A 13 -24.07 25.95 28.27
C MET A 13 -23.51 24.57 28.68
N ALA A 14 -22.23 24.46 29.05
CA ALA A 14 -21.57 23.17 29.33
C ALA A 14 -20.44 23.27 30.37
N SER A 15 -20.29 22.24 31.22
CA SER A 15 -19.17 22.15 32.18
C SER A 15 -17.82 21.98 31.48
N VAL A 16 -16.73 22.45 32.07
CA VAL A 16 -15.36 22.11 31.64
C VAL A 16 -15.11 20.60 31.65
N GLU A 17 -15.67 19.85 32.61
CA GLU A 17 -15.56 18.37 32.69
C GLU A 17 -16.03 17.69 31.40
N LEU A 18 -17.20 18.08 30.89
CA LEU A 18 -17.77 17.57 29.63
C LEU A 18 -16.83 17.82 28.44
N TRP A 19 -16.26 19.04 28.35
CA TRP A 19 -15.34 19.37 27.27
C TRP A 19 -14.05 18.54 27.34
N VAL A 20 -13.49 18.34 28.53
CA VAL A 20 -12.34 17.44 28.72
C VAL A 20 -12.68 16.03 28.28
N VAL A 21 -13.83 15.48 28.68
CA VAL A 21 -14.23 14.14 28.25
C VAL A 21 -14.41 14.06 26.73
N ILE A 22 -15.10 15.01 26.11
CA ILE A 22 -15.30 15.03 24.66
C ILE A 22 -13.96 15.08 23.91
N THR A 23 -13.05 15.94 24.34
CA THR A 23 -11.73 16.07 23.71
C THR A 23 -10.86 14.83 23.89
N THR A 24 -10.86 14.21 25.06
CA THR A 24 -10.17 12.93 25.28
C THR A 24 -10.72 11.83 24.37
N LEU A 25 -12.05 11.74 24.22
CA LEU A 25 -12.70 10.76 23.35
C LEU A 25 -12.36 11.01 21.88
N LEU A 26 -12.31 12.26 21.44
CA LEU A 26 -11.95 12.62 20.07
C LEU A 26 -10.49 12.23 19.75
N LEU A 27 -9.59 12.38 20.72
CA LEU A 27 -8.19 11.92 20.63
C LEU A 27 -8.10 10.40 20.57
N VAL A 28 -8.93 9.67 21.33
CA VAL A 28 -9.01 8.21 21.27
C VAL A 28 -9.56 7.75 19.93
N VAL A 29 -10.62 8.38 19.41
CA VAL A 29 -11.19 8.05 18.09
C VAL A 29 -10.15 8.25 17.00
N ARG A 30 -9.40 9.36 17.02
CA ARG A 30 -8.28 9.57 16.11
C ARG A 30 -7.23 8.48 16.24
N TYR A 31 -6.82 8.15 17.46
CA TYR A 31 -5.87 7.08 17.68
C TYR A 31 -6.35 5.73 17.16
N LEU A 32 -7.63 5.38 17.35
CA LEU A 32 -8.20 4.15 16.83
C LEU A 32 -8.21 4.16 15.30
N ILE A 33 -8.55 5.28 14.66
CA ILE A 33 -8.47 5.43 13.20
C ILE A 33 -7.02 5.31 12.72
N ASP A 34 -6.07 5.96 13.38
CA ASP A 34 -4.66 5.95 12.98
C ASP A 34 -3.97 4.59 13.26
N SER A 35 -4.39 3.88 14.31
CA SER A 35 -3.81 2.61 14.76
C SER A 35 -4.48 1.38 14.13
N LEU A 36 -5.80 1.38 13.98
CA LEU A 36 -6.57 0.28 13.39
C LEU A 36 -6.84 0.52 11.90
N GLY A 37 -6.79 1.78 11.44
CA GLY A 37 -7.08 2.15 10.05
C GLY A 37 -6.06 1.69 9.03
N GLY A 38 -4.92 1.11 9.45
CA GLY A 38 -4.04 0.28 8.62
C GLY A 38 -3.90 0.72 7.15
N PRO A 39 -3.93 -0.23 6.19
CA PRO A 39 -3.89 0.07 4.75
C PRO A 39 -5.19 0.68 4.18
N SER A 40 -6.12 1.09 5.05
CA SER A 40 -7.46 1.56 4.66
C SER A 40 -7.48 3.03 4.24
N TYR A 41 -6.32 3.70 4.18
CA TYR A 41 -6.15 5.02 3.54
C TYR A 41 -6.21 4.96 2.01
N SER A 42 -6.34 3.78 1.41
CA SER A 42 -6.54 3.61 -0.02
C SER A 42 -7.73 4.43 -0.56
N SER A 43 -8.76 4.70 0.25
CA SER A 43 -9.88 5.55 -0.17
C SER A 43 -9.61 7.04 0.11
N LYS A 44 -9.81 7.88 -0.92
CA LYS A 44 -9.71 9.36 -0.81
C LYS A 44 -10.57 9.93 0.34
N TYR A 45 -11.71 9.28 0.64
CA TYR A 45 -12.61 9.66 1.74
C TYR A 45 -12.02 9.38 3.13
N MET A 46 -11.30 8.28 3.32
CA MET A 46 -10.65 7.99 4.61
C MET A 46 -9.49 8.95 4.89
N ILE A 47 -8.77 9.38 3.84
CA ILE A 47 -7.76 10.44 3.96
C ILE A 47 -8.40 11.76 4.40
N ALA A 48 -9.46 12.19 3.69
CA ALA A 48 -10.17 13.43 4.01
C ALA A 48 -10.75 13.42 5.44
N THR A 49 -11.40 12.33 5.84
CA THR A 49 -11.96 12.19 7.20
C THR A 49 -10.87 12.20 8.28
N SER A 50 -9.72 11.55 8.09
CA SER A 50 -8.60 11.59 9.03
C SER A 50 -8.00 13.01 9.15
N GLN A 51 -7.88 13.75 8.04
CA GLN A 51 -7.44 15.15 8.06
C GLN A 51 -8.42 16.06 8.83
N ILE A 52 -9.73 15.91 8.59
CA ILE A 52 -10.78 16.67 9.30
C ILE A 52 -10.74 16.36 10.80
N ILE A 53 -10.65 15.08 11.18
CA ILE A 53 -10.56 14.65 12.58
C ILE A 53 -9.26 15.18 13.22
N SER A 54 -8.17 15.26 12.46
CA SER A 54 -6.92 15.83 12.94
C SER A 54 -7.04 17.32 13.27
N LEU A 55 -7.65 18.09 12.37
CA LEU A 55 -7.89 19.52 12.57
C LEU A 55 -8.84 19.76 13.74
N LEU A 56 -9.93 19.01 13.80
CA LEU A 56 -10.91 19.11 14.88
C LEU A 56 -10.29 18.79 16.25
N ASN A 57 -9.50 17.72 16.35
CA ASN A 57 -8.77 17.39 17.58
C ASN A 57 -7.88 18.54 18.04
N TYR A 58 -7.11 19.10 17.12
CA TYR A 58 -6.18 20.17 17.45
C TYR A 58 -6.91 21.40 18.02
N SER A 59 -7.96 21.87 17.33
CA SER A 59 -8.75 23.01 17.76
C SER A 59 -9.44 22.77 19.10
N MET A 60 -9.96 21.56 19.30
CA MET A 60 -10.65 21.17 20.52
C MET A 60 -9.72 21.17 21.74
N VAL A 61 -8.49 20.64 21.63
CA VAL A 61 -7.52 20.67 22.75
C VAL A 61 -7.19 22.10 23.16
N HIS A 62 -6.89 23.00 22.20
CA HIS A 62 -6.59 24.40 22.49
C HIS A 62 -7.78 25.15 23.10
N TYR A 63 -8.98 24.91 22.56
CA TYR A 63 -10.21 25.47 23.11
C TYR A 63 -10.41 25.04 24.57
N THR A 64 -10.21 23.75 24.89
CA THR A 64 -10.35 23.27 26.27
C THR A 64 -9.29 23.80 27.23
N LEU A 65 -8.05 23.95 26.78
CA LEU A 65 -6.99 24.60 27.58
C LEU A 65 -7.35 26.06 27.86
N GLY A 66 -7.84 26.80 26.86
CA GLY A 66 -8.31 28.19 27.04
C GLY A 66 -9.50 28.29 27.99
N LEU A 67 -10.47 27.38 27.89
CA LEU A 67 -11.59 27.31 28.84
C LEU A 67 -11.13 27.06 30.27
N MET A 68 -10.17 26.16 30.49
CA MET A 68 -9.62 25.89 31.82
C MET A 68 -9.02 27.15 32.46
N GLN A 69 -8.34 27.99 31.67
CA GLN A 69 -7.77 29.25 32.15
C GLN A 69 -8.84 30.31 32.47
N LEU A 70 -9.89 30.41 31.64
CA LEU A 70 -10.97 31.39 31.81
C LEU A 70 -11.98 31.00 32.90
N SER A 71 -12.09 29.71 33.20
CA SER A 71 -13.13 29.19 34.09
C SER A 71 -12.87 29.41 35.58
N ALA A 72 -11.62 29.63 36.00
CA ALA A 72 -11.26 29.63 37.41
C ALA A 72 -10.78 31.00 37.90
N GLU A 73 -11.38 31.53 38.98
CA GLU A 73 -10.87 32.74 39.68
C GLU A 73 -9.56 32.45 40.43
N ARG A 74 -9.33 31.19 40.83
CA ARG A 74 -8.06 30.63 41.32
C ARG A 74 -7.80 29.29 40.62
N VAL A 75 -6.56 29.01 40.27
CA VAL A 75 -6.24 27.83 39.44
C VAL A 75 -6.38 26.53 40.22
N ASN A 76 -7.27 25.67 39.72
CA ASN A 76 -7.63 24.37 40.29
C ASN A 76 -6.60 23.29 39.94
N GLU A 77 -6.22 22.45 40.91
CA GLU A 77 -5.27 21.35 40.73
C GLU A 77 -5.73 20.36 39.63
N TYR A 78 -7.04 20.14 39.46
CA TYR A 78 -7.57 19.25 38.40
C TYR A 78 -7.32 19.79 36.99
N PHE A 79 -7.47 21.11 36.79
CA PHE A 79 -7.27 21.72 35.47
C PHE A 79 -5.81 21.63 35.04
N GLN A 80 -4.86 21.77 35.99
CA GLN A 80 -3.44 21.58 35.71
C GLN A 80 -3.13 20.13 35.32
N VAL A 81 -3.67 19.15 36.04
CA VAL A 81 -3.50 17.73 35.73
C VAL A 81 -4.10 17.42 34.35
N TRP A 82 -5.31 17.88 34.05
CA TRP A 82 -5.95 17.66 32.76
C TRP A 82 -5.22 18.35 31.62
N ALA A 83 -4.72 19.57 31.80
CA ALA A 83 -3.92 20.26 30.80
C ALA A 83 -2.67 19.44 30.41
N VAL A 84 -1.91 18.95 31.40
CA VAL A 84 -0.72 18.12 31.15
C VAL A 84 -1.09 16.79 30.50
N LEU A 85 -2.11 16.08 31.00
CA LEU A 85 -2.53 14.79 30.46
C LEU A 85 -3.13 14.90 29.05
N MET A 86 -3.84 15.98 28.74
CA MET A 86 -4.41 16.22 27.40
C MET A 86 -3.33 16.52 26.37
N VAL A 87 -2.36 17.37 26.70
CA VAL A 87 -1.25 17.68 25.80
C VAL A 87 -0.32 16.47 25.62
N THR A 88 -0.09 15.68 26.68
CA THR A 88 0.65 14.42 26.54
C THR A 88 -0.10 13.44 25.67
N LEU A 89 -1.41 13.25 25.86
CA LEU A 89 -2.23 12.36 25.01
C LEU A 89 -2.27 12.83 23.56
N GLN A 90 -2.52 14.13 23.30
CA GLN A 90 -2.53 14.71 21.96
C GLN A 90 -1.22 14.43 21.21
N TYR A 91 -0.09 14.66 21.89
CA TYR A 91 1.22 14.40 21.31
C TYR A 91 1.43 12.90 21.10
N SER A 92 1.21 12.09 22.13
CA SER A 92 1.34 10.63 22.11
C SER A 92 0.57 9.99 20.94
N VAL A 93 -0.64 10.45 20.63
CA VAL A 93 -1.43 9.99 19.47
C VAL A 93 -0.74 10.35 18.15
N LYS A 94 -0.16 11.55 18.04
CA LYS A 94 0.54 12.04 16.85
C LYS A 94 1.88 11.33 16.57
N ILE A 95 2.66 10.96 17.59
CA ILE A 95 3.94 10.22 17.39
C ILE A 95 3.69 8.76 16.98
N SER A 96 2.64 8.15 17.54
CA SER A 96 2.38 6.73 17.36
C SER A 96 1.64 6.41 16.07
N CYS A 97 1.07 7.43 15.40
CA CYS A 97 0.46 7.28 14.09
C CYS A 97 1.53 6.86 13.05
N PRO A 98 1.50 5.61 12.57
CA PRO A 98 2.49 5.14 11.61
C PRO A 98 2.28 5.81 10.25
N TYR A 99 1.04 6.15 9.88
CA TYR A 99 0.63 6.49 8.51
C TYR A 99 0.44 7.99 8.21
N SER A 100 0.92 8.88 9.08
CA SER A 100 0.77 10.33 8.86
C SER A 100 1.84 10.89 7.91
N ARG A 101 1.45 11.14 6.65
CA ARG A 101 2.26 11.76 5.57
C ARG A 101 2.60 13.24 5.78
N SER A 102 1.89 13.94 6.66
CA SER A 102 2.11 15.37 6.89
C SER A 102 3.44 15.63 7.61
N LYS A 103 4.34 16.37 6.95
CA LYS A 103 5.53 17.00 7.53
C LYS A 103 5.21 18.27 8.35
N GLN A 104 3.94 18.61 8.59
CA GLN A 104 3.57 19.88 9.22
C GLN A 104 3.92 19.95 10.73
N ILE A 105 4.89 20.83 10.98
CA ILE A 105 5.04 21.81 12.06
C ILE A 105 5.09 21.25 13.49
N PRO A 106 6.27 20.78 13.95
CA PRO A 106 6.56 20.58 15.38
C PRO A 106 6.51 21.88 16.18
N LEU A 107 6.61 23.06 15.54
CA LEU A 107 6.51 24.37 16.20
C LEU A 107 5.18 24.56 16.93
N LEU A 108 4.07 24.17 16.33
CA LEU A 108 2.74 24.31 16.91
C LEU A 108 2.57 23.41 18.15
N ASP A 109 3.11 22.18 18.08
CA ASP A 109 3.14 21.26 19.21
C ASP A 109 4.08 21.77 20.33
N LEU A 110 5.24 22.34 19.97
CA LEU A 110 6.16 23.01 20.89
C LEU A 110 5.51 24.20 21.58
N MET A 111 4.69 24.98 20.86
CA MET A 111 3.91 26.09 21.43
C MET A 111 2.88 25.59 22.44
N SER A 112 2.14 24.53 22.14
CA SER A 112 1.19 23.93 23.09
C SER A 112 1.89 23.37 24.35
N SER A 113 3.07 22.75 24.17
CA SER A 113 3.93 22.29 25.26
C SER A 113 4.43 23.47 26.11
N PHE A 114 4.88 24.54 25.48
CA PHE A 114 5.31 25.76 26.18
C PHE A 114 4.15 26.43 26.93
N TRP A 115 2.94 26.38 26.38
CA TRP A 115 1.74 26.90 27.02
C TRP A 115 1.40 26.13 28.30
N THR A 116 1.51 24.79 28.29
CA THR A 116 1.37 23.99 29.51
C THR A 116 2.50 24.24 30.51
N ALA A 117 3.74 24.48 30.05
CA ALA A 117 4.85 24.85 30.93
C ALA A 117 4.59 26.17 31.65
N ASN A 118 4.03 27.15 30.94
CA ASN A 118 3.63 28.43 31.52
C ASN A 118 2.54 28.25 32.58
N LEU A 119 1.52 27.42 32.30
CA LEU A 119 0.49 27.08 33.27
C LEU A 119 1.05 26.40 34.54
N LEU A 120 2.03 25.51 34.39
CA LEU A 120 2.71 24.84 35.51
C LEU A 120 3.65 25.75 36.31
N ARG A 121 4.27 26.76 35.66
CA ARG A 121 5.17 27.70 36.32
C ARG A 121 4.44 28.57 37.36
N VAL A 122 3.20 28.94 37.09
CA VAL A 122 2.51 29.99 37.85
C VAL A 122 1.94 29.50 39.20
N GLN A 123 1.60 28.21 39.39
CA GLN A 123 0.63 27.87 40.46
C GLN A 123 0.66 26.45 41.09
N THR A 124 1.74 25.66 41.04
CA THR A 124 1.75 24.31 41.67
C THR A 124 2.63 24.23 42.93
N THR A 125 2.08 23.76 44.06
CA THR A 125 2.86 23.43 45.27
C THR A 125 2.99 21.92 45.50
N PHE A 126 1.90 21.15 45.50
CA PHE A 126 1.92 19.70 45.83
C PHE A 126 2.22 18.77 44.65
N LEU A 127 1.64 19.02 43.46
CA LEU A 127 1.83 18.20 42.25
C LEU A 127 2.95 18.71 41.32
N LYS A 128 3.74 19.69 41.79
CA LYS A 128 4.76 20.37 40.97
C LYS A 128 5.76 19.38 40.36
N ILE A 129 6.38 18.55 41.20
CA ILE A 129 7.43 17.60 40.79
C ILE A 129 6.90 16.58 39.76
N PRO A 130 5.81 15.83 40.02
CA PRO A 130 5.34 14.84 39.06
C PRO A 130 4.81 15.46 37.76
N LEU A 131 4.16 16.63 37.80
CA LEU A 131 3.68 17.29 36.58
C LEU A 131 4.82 17.85 35.72
N TRP A 132 5.85 18.45 36.34
CA TRP A 132 7.06 18.86 35.62
C TRP A 132 7.83 17.67 35.05
N LEU A 133 7.86 16.53 35.74
CA LEU A 133 8.47 15.30 35.22
C LEU A 133 7.73 14.78 33.98
N ILE A 134 6.39 14.71 34.02
CA ILE A 134 5.58 14.29 32.87
C ILE A 134 5.78 15.25 31.69
N TRP A 135 5.75 16.56 31.95
CA TRP A 135 5.99 17.57 30.93
C TRP A 135 7.39 17.45 30.32
N ALA A 136 8.43 17.27 31.14
CA ALA A 136 9.81 17.13 30.68
C ALA A 136 10.01 15.85 29.84
N LEU A 137 9.43 14.73 30.26
CA LEU A 137 9.43 13.49 29.49
C LEU A 137 8.71 13.68 28.14
N ASN A 138 7.59 14.39 28.14
CA ASN A 138 6.85 14.70 26.91
C ASN A 138 7.68 15.58 25.96
N ALA A 139 8.30 16.65 26.48
CA ALA A 139 9.18 17.54 25.72
C ALA A 139 10.41 16.81 25.17
N ALA A 140 11.05 15.95 25.98
CA ALA A 140 12.18 15.13 25.56
C ALA A 140 11.78 14.18 24.41
N ARG A 141 10.58 13.58 24.47
CA ARG A 141 10.05 12.76 23.37
C ARG A 141 9.83 13.59 22.10
N ILE A 142 9.27 14.80 22.20
CA ILE A 142 9.10 15.75 21.07
C ILE A 142 10.43 16.01 20.38
N ILE A 143 11.44 16.39 21.15
CA ILE A 143 12.76 16.74 20.63
C ILE A 143 13.46 15.51 20.05
N SER A 144 13.44 14.38 20.78
CA SER A 144 14.05 13.13 20.32
C SER A 144 13.40 12.64 19.03
N TYR A 145 12.07 12.71 18.91
CA TYR A 145 11.36 12.33 17.71
C TYR A 145 11.76 13.20 16.51
N PHE A 146 11.83 14.53 16.70
CA PHE A 146 12.23 15.46 15.65
C PHE A 146 13.64 15.18 15.14
N LEU A 147 14.60 15.06 16.07
CA LEU A 147 16.00 14.79 15.73
C LEU A 147 16.17 13.42 15.05
N SER A 148 15.50 12.38 15.54
CA SER A 148 15.57 11.06 14.93
C SER A 148 14.90 11.02 13.56
N SER A 149 13.78 11.72 13.35
CA SER A 149 13.09 11.75 12.06
C SER A 149 13.94 12.43 10.98
N ASP A 150 14.54 13.57 11.29
CA ASP A 150 15.38 14.33 10.35
C ASP A 150 16.66 13.55 9.98
N ARG A 151 17.33 12.98 10.98
CA ARG A 151 18.48 12.10 10.77
C ARG A 151 18.13 10.84 10.00
N ALA A 152 16.95 10.30 10.19
CA ALA A 152 16.55 9.07 9.52
C ALA A 152 16.19 9.28 8.05
N GLU A 153 15.60 10.43 7.68
CA GLU A 153 15.35 10.77 6.28
C GLU A 153 16.66 10.91 5.51
N THR A 154 17.62 11.66 6.07
CA THR A 154 18.96 11.82 5.49
C THR A 154 19.72 10.50 5.43
N SER A 155 19.74 9.72 6.52
CA SER A 155 20.38 8.41 6.56
C SER A 155 19.76 7.43 5.57
N ASN A 156 18.43 7.35 5.44
CA ASN A 156 17.79 6.45 4.48
C ASN A 156 18.15 6.79 3.03
N GLN A 157 18.25 8.09 2.69
CA GLN A 157 18.66 8.53 1.36
C GLN A 157 20.13 8.20 1.07
N GLU A 158 21.03 8.50 2.03
CA GLU A 158 22.45 8.17 1.94
C GLU A 158 22.67 6.66 1.82
N ASN A 159 21.97 5.87 2.62
CA ASN A 159 22.03 4.42 2.63
C ASN A 159 21.55 3.81 1.30
N THR A 160 20.52 4.39 0.68
CA THR A 160 20.06 3.94 -0.64
C THR A 160 21.11 4.20 -1.73
N ARG A 161 21.78 5.36 -1.70
CA ARG A 161 22.92 5.66 -2.60
C ARG A 161 24.11 4.74 -2.34
N LEU A 162 24.41 4.47 -1.07
CA LEU A 162 25.50 3.60 -0.66
C LEU A 162 25.31 2.16 -1.14
N VAL A 163 24.09 1.63 -1.03
CA VAL A 163 23.75 0.30 -1.57
C VAL A 163 23.94 0.28 -3.09
N SER A 164 23.56 1.36 -3.78
CA SER A 164 23.80 1.48 -5.23
C SER A 164 25.29 1.41 -5.55
N ASP A 165 26.12 2.20 -4.87
CA ASP A 165 27.57 2.20 -5.08
C ASP A 165 28.23 0.87 -4.73
N TYR A 166 27.77 0.20 -3.67
CA TYR A 166 28.26 -1.12 -3.27
C TYR A 166 28.00 -2.18 -4.34
N MET A 167 26.78 -2.22 -4.88
CA MET A 167 26.39 -3.19 -5.91
C MET A 167 27.15 -3.01 -7.22
N ARG A 168 27.80 -1.85 -7.43
CA ARG A 168 28.70 -1.62 -8.58
C ARG A 168 29.93 -2.52 -8.57
N TYR A 169 30.42 -2.96 -7.40
CA TYR A 169 31.65 -3.77 -7.28
C TYR A 169 31.45 -5.06 -6.47
N GLU A 170 30.27 -5.31 -5.92
CA GLU A 170 29.99 -6.55 -5.18
C GLU A 170 30.33 -7.81 -6.01
N HIS A 171 30.02 -7.79 -7.30
CA HIS A 171 30.30 -8.90 -8.21
C HIS A 171 31.80 -9.18 -8.42
N THR A 172 32.69 -8.19 -8.23
CA THR A 172 34.14 -8.41 -8.34
C THR A 172 34.72 -9.13 -7.12
N HIS A 173 34.00 -9.12 -6.01
CA HIS A 173 34.40 -9.78 -4.76
C HIS A 173 33.84 -11.21 -4.66
N SER A 174 32.98 -11.61 -5.61
CA SER A 174 32.45 -12.96 -5.68
C SER A 174 33.39 -13.83 -6.49
N GLU A 175 34.13 -14.72 -5.81
CA GLU A 175 34.91 -15.78 -6.47
C GLU A 175 33.98 -16.62 -7.38
N ALA A 176 34.52 -17.18 -8.46
CA ALA A 176 33.82 -17.89 -9.54
C ALA A 176 33.02 -19.17 -9.12
N GLY A 177 32.79 -19.39 -7.83
CA GLY A 177 32.03 -20.49 -7.24
C GLY A 177 30.91 -20.00 -6.32
N ALA A 178 30.06 -19.07 -6.79
CA ALA A 178 28.88 -18.64 -6.04
C ALA A 178 27.84 -19.78 -5.95
N ASP A 179 27.45 -20.13 -4.72
CA ASP A 179 26.49 -21.19 -4.44
C ASP A 179 25.20 -20.59 -3.84
N PRO A 180 24.07 -20.64 -4.57
CA PRO A 180 22.78 -20.12 -4.10
C PRO A 180 22.24 -20.81 -2.84
N THR A 181 22.59 -22.08 -2.59
CA THR A 181 22.03 -22.86 -1.48
C THR A 181 22.71 -22.54 -0.15
N THR A 182 24.03 -22.34 -0.18
CA THR A 182 24.82 -21.89 0.96
C THR A 182 24.93 -20.36 1.05
N MET A 183 24.38 -19.63 0.08
CA MET A 183 24.50 -18.16 -0.09
C MET A 183 25.97 -17.69 -0.14
N ARG A 184 26.91 -18.58 -0.44
CA ARG A 184 28.33 -18.24 -0.58
C ARG A 184 28.52 -17.43 -1.86
N GLY A 185 29.14 -16.26 -1.73
CA GLY A 185 29.27 -15.29 -2.82
C GLY A 185 28.11 -14.29 -2.92
N TYR A 186 27.04 -14.41 -2.13
CA TYR A 186 25.95 -13.42 -2.09
C TYR A 186 26.12 -12.46 -0.91
N SER A 187 26.87 -11.37 -1.13
CA SER A 187 27.24 -10.42 -0.07
C SER A 187 26.27 -9.24 0.05
N TYR A 188 24.97 -9.45 -0.12
CA TYR A 188 23.99 -8.36 -0.03
C TYR A 188 23.93 -7.76 1.37
N LEU A 189 23.81 -6.44 1.43
CA LEU A 189 23.87 -5.66 2.65
C LEU A 189 22.58 -5.79 3.46
N VAL A 190 22.68 -6.22 4.71
CA VAL A 190 21.55 -6.29 5.65
C VAL A 190 21.62 -5.13 6.63
N HIS A 191 22.71 -4.95 7.37
CA HIS A 191 22.80 -3.89 8.38
C HIS A 191 24.25 -3.51 8.73
N GLY A 192 24.45 -2.27 9.21
CA GLY A 192 25.74 -1.75 9.69
C GLY A 192 26.46 -0.81 8.72
N GLU A 193 25.85 -0.47 7.59
CA GLU A 193 26.48 0.40 6.58
C GLU A 193 26.68 1.84 7.07
N ASP A 194 25.73 2.39 7.84
CA ASP A 194 25.81 3.77 8.35
C ASP A 194 26.93 3.96 9.38
N LEU A 195 27.15 2.96 10.26
CA LEU A 195 28.26 2.98 11.20
C LEU A 195 29.61 2.96 10.48
N LEU A 196 29.73 2.12 9.46
CA LEU A 196 30.97 2.02 8.69
C LEU A 196 31.23 3.26 7.85
N LEU A 197 30.18 3.84 7.28
CA LEU A 197 30.29 5.09 6.54
C LEU A 197 30.81 6.22 7.43
N ARG A 198 30.27 6.36 8.66
CA ARG A 198 30.74 7.37 9.63
C ARG A 198 32.21 7.17 9.98
N GLU A 199 32.64 5.93 10.18
CA GLU A 199 34.06 5.62 10.45
C GLU A 199 34.96 5.95 9.26
N LEU A 200 34.56 5.58 8.05
CA LEU A 200 35.31 5.90 6.83
C LEU A 200 35.35 7.42 6.57
N GLN A 201 34.26 8.13 6.83
CA GLN A 201 34.21 9.60 6.77
C GLN A 201 35.12 10.24 7.82
N GLN A 202 35.17 9.69 9.03
CA GLN A 202 36.05 10.17 10.10
C GLN A 202 37.53 9.90 9.78
N GLN A 203 37.86 8.72 9.24
CA GLN A 203 39.21 8.39 8.78
C GLN A 203 39.64 9.25 7.58
N ARG A 204 38.72 9.59 6.67
CA ARG A 204 38.99 10.52 5.56
C ARG A 204 39.37 11.91 6.06
N ARG A 205 38.81 12.38 7.18
CA ARG A 205 39.20 13.67 7.77
C ARG A 205 40.64 13.68 8.30
N THR A 206 41.24 12.52 8.54
CA THR A 206 42.56 12.36 9.17
C THR A 206 43.62 11.73 8.26
N GLY A 207 43.31 11.32 7.03
CA GLY A 207 44.24 10.58 6.16
C GLY A 207 44.20 10.96 4.67
N PRO A 208 45.18 10.54 3.86
CA PRO A 208 45.31 10.98 2.48
C PRO A 208 44.25 10.34 1.56
N GLY A 209 43.38 11.19 1.00
CA GLY A 209 43.02 11.20 -0.42
C GLY A 209 42.41 9.97 -1.10
N ARG A 210 41.75 9.03 -0.41
CA ARG A 210 41.01 7.96 -1.11
C ARG A 210 39.62 8.46 -1.57
N TYR A 211 39.52 8.81 -2.85
CA TYR A 211 38.31 9.38 -3.46
C TYR A 211 37.13 8.39 -3.58
N ARG A 212 37.37 7.06 -3.54
CA ARG A 212 36.33 6.02 -3.64
C ARG A 212 36.09 5.33 -2.29
N ILE A 213 34.84 5.34 -1.83
CA ILE A 213 34.39 4.61 -0.64
C ILE A 213 34.12 3.17 -1.07
N GLN A 214 34.93 2.22 -0.60
CA GLN A 214 34.70 0.79 -0.77
C GLN A 214 34.37 0.19 0.60
N LEU A 215 33.20 -0.44 0.72
CA LEU A 215 32.84 -1.23 1.90
C LEU A 215 33.46 -2.60 1.75
N ASP A 216 34.29 -2.98 2.73
CA ASP A 216 34.82 -4.33 2.84
C ASP A 216 33.72 -5.28 3.36
N PRO A 217 33.29 -6.29 2.58
CA PRO A 217 32.27 -7.27 2.99
C PRO A 217 32.67 -8.06 4.24
N CYS A 218 33.98 -8.21 4.50
CA CYS A 218 34.53 -8.97 5.62
C CYS A 218 34.54 -8.19 6.94
N HIS A 219 34.19 -6.91 6.92
CA HIS A 219 34.31 -6.06 8.09
C HIS A 219 33.38 -6.51 9.23
N GLN A 220 33.87 -6.48 10.48
CA GLN A 220 33.16 -7.05 11.64
C GLN A 220 31.80 -6.38 11.91
N LYS A 221 31.70 -5.06 11.68
CA LYS A 221 30.48 -4.25 11.88
C LYS A 221 29.44 -4.38 10.77
N LEU A 222 29.82 -4.89 9.60
CA LEU A 222 28.92 -5.15 8.48
C LEU A 222 28.27 -6.52 8.63
N VAL A 223 26.97 -6.58 8.37
CA VAL A 223 26.21 -7.84 8.31
C VAL A 223 25.71 -8.01 6.88
N THR A 224 26.25 -9.03 6.22
CA THR A 224 25.86 -9.47 4.88
C THR A 224 25.08 -10.79 4.95
N VAL A 225 24.32 -11.11 3.90
CA VAL A 225 23.56 -12.37 3.80
C VAL A 225 24.49 -13.59 3.91
N ALA A 226 25.63 -13.60 3.21
CA ALA A 226 26.62 -14.67 3.32
C ALA A 226 27.10 -14.90 4.77
N LYS A 227 27.35 -13.82 5.53
CA LYS A 227 27.78 -13.91 6.93
C LYS A 227 26.68 -14.49 7.83
N LEU A 228 25.41 -14.22 7.54
CA LEU A 228 24.27 -14.79 8.26
C LEU A 228 24.13 -16.30 8.02
N TRP A 229 24.39 -16.75 6.80
CA TRP A 229 24.25 -18.16 6.42
C TRP A 229 25.40 -19.03 6.95
N ASN A 230 26.62 -18.50 7.01
CA ASN A 230 27.81 -19.23 7.49
C ASN A 230 27.83 -19.53 9.00
N ILE A 231 27.00 -18.86 9.81
CA ILE A 231 26.91 -19.07 11.28
C ILE A 231 26.26 -20.44 11.62
N ASP A 232 25.72 -21.13 10.61
CA ASP A 232 25.06 -22.44 10.70
C ASP A 232 26.04 -23.62 10.78
N ASN A 233 27.36 -23.41 10.69
CA ASN A 233 28.38 -24.49 10.77
C ASN A 233 28.55 -25.08 12.19
N GLY A 234 27.48 -25.17 12.99
CA GLY A 234 27.40 -25.97 14.21
C GLY A 234 27.28 -25.20 15.54
N GLU A 235 27.46 -23.87 15.55
CA GLU A 235 27.50 -23.10 16.81
C GLU A 235 26.17 -22.45 17.23
N SER A 236 25.22 -22.23 16.31
CA SER A 236 24.03 -21.41 16.60
C SER A 236 22.73 -22.24 16.69
N ARG A 237 22.17 -22.32 17.90
CA ARG A 237 20.91 -23.07 18.17
C ARG A 237 19.65 -22.30 17.76
N LEU A 238 19.75 -21.02 17.40
CA LEU A 238 18.62 -20.17 16.95
C LEU A 238 18.40 -20.22 15.43
N LEU A 239 19.47 -20.30 14.64
CA LEU A 239 19.44 -20.30 13.17
C LEU A 239 19.69 -21.69 12.56
N GLY A 240 19.98 -22.68 13.40
CA GLY A 240 20.22 -24.05 12.97
C GLY A 240 18.95 -24.82 12.63
N MET A 241 19.12 -25.89 11.86
CA MET A 241 18.05 -26.76 11.33
C MET A 241 17.09 -27.30 12.40
N ALA A 242 17.53 -27.43 13.67
CA ALA A 242 16.68 -27.90 14.78
C ALA A 242 15.67 -26.85 15.28
N ALA A 243 15.92 -25.55 15.06
CA ALA A 243 15.07 -24.47 15.55
C ALA A 243 14.30 -23.73 14.44
N ASP A 244 14.81 -23.75 13.21
CA ASP A 244 14.17 -23.13 12.04
C ASP A 244 14.26 -24.05 10.82
N PRO A 245 13.49 -25.17 10.79
CA PRO A 245 13.56 -26.16 9.72
C PRO A 245 13.17 -25.59 8.34
N ASP A 246 12.37 -24.52 8.34
CA ASP A 246 11.88 -23.84 7.13
C ASP A 246 12.79 -22.66 6.69
N ASN A 247 13.89 -22.38 7.40
CA ASN A 247 14.75 -21.19 7.21
C ASN A 247 13.99 -19.85 7.22
N ARG A 248 12.89 -19.72 7.96
CA ARG A 248 12.03 -18.52 7.99
C ARG A 248 12.74 -17.26 8.49
N LEU A 249 13.63 -17.42 9.46
CA LEU A 249 14.37 -16.31 10.05
C LEU A 249 15.41 -15.79 9.07
N LYS A 250 16.12 -16.71 8.44
CA LYS A 250 17.10 -16.45 7.39
C LYS A 250 16.44 -15.79 6.16
N ASP A 251 15.29 -16.30 5.73
CA ASP A 251 14.49 -15.70 4.65
C ASP A 251 14.04 -14.27 5.00
N THR A 252 13.80 -13.95 6.27
CA THR A 252 13.44 -12.56 6.67
C THR A 252 14.62 -11.60 6.43
N CYS A 253 15.84 -12.00 6.77
CA CYS A 253 17.03 -11.18 6.51
C CYS A 253 17.34 -11.08 5.01
N LEU A 254 17.12 -12.16 4.25
CA LEU A 254 17.21 -12.12 2.79
C LEU A 254 16.19 -11.14 2.20
N SER A 255 14.94 -11.20 2.66
CA SER A 255 13.86 -10.28 2.24
C SER A 255 14.21 -8.82 2.53
N PHE A 256 14.90 -8.55 3.64
CA PHE A 256 15.38 -7.20 3.98
C PHE A 256 16.50 -6.72 3.05
N ALA A 257 17.42 -7.61 2.68
CA ALA A 257 18.45 -7.29 1.68
C ALA A 257 17.82 -7.01 0.31
N LEU A 258 16.88 -7.86 -0.13
CA LEU A 258 16.13 -7.69 -1.38
C LEU A 258 15.33 -6.37 -1.38
N TYR A 259 14.67 -6.03 -0.27
CA TYR A 259 14.01 -4.73 -0.08
C TYR A 259 14.96 -3.55 -0.35
N LYS A 260 16.19 -3.60 0.17
CA LYS A 260 17.20 -2.56 -0.06
C LYS A 260 17.65 -2.47 -1.51
N LEU A 261 17.65 -3.59 -2.22
CA LEU A 261 17.94 -3.64 -3.66
C LEU A 261 16.76 -3.08 -4.46
N LEU A 262 15.53 -3.47 -4.13
CA LEU A 262 14.30 -3.09 -4.83
C LEU A 262 13.97 -1.60 -4.67
N ARG A 263 14.20 -1.02 -3.48
CA ARG A 263 13.92 0.41 -3.23
C ARG A 263 14.66 1.36 -4.19
N ARG A 264 15.82 0.96 -4.74
CA ARG A 264 16.60 1.76 -5.72
C ARG A 264 15.79 2.07 -6.97
N ARG A 265 14.91 1.17 -7.40
CA ARG A 265 14.04 1.35 -8.58
C ARG A 265 13.04 2.50 -8.39
N PHE A 266 12.65 2.82 -7.16
CA PHE A 266 11.75 3.95 -6.89
C PHE A 266 12.46 5.30 -6.82
N TYR A 267 13.79 5.31 -6.63
CA TYR A 267 14.61 6.53 -6.55
C TYR A 267 15.45 6.78 -7.82
N ASN A 268 15.18 6.06 -8.92
CA ASN A 268 15.95 6.14 -10.18
C ASN A 268 17.46 5.95 -10.01
N LEU A 269 17.86 5.11 -9.06
CA LEU A 269 19.28 4.76 -8.90
C LEU A 269 19.65 3.62 -9.85
N PRO A 270 20.89 3.61 -10.38
CA PRO A 270 21.30 2.65 -11.39
C PRO A 270 21.27 1.21 -10.84
N VAL A 271 20.65 0.30 -11.60
CA VAL A 271 20.55 -1.12 -11.22
C VAL A 271 21.73 -1.88 -11.80
N HIS A 272 22.88 -1.85 -11.10
CA HIS A 272 24.09 -2.52 -11.58
C HIS A 272 23.97 -4.05 -11.72
N GLU A 273 22.97 -4.66 -11.09
CA GLU A 273 22.61 -6.07 -11.27
C GLU A 273 22.05 -6.40 -12.65
N ALA A 274 21.58 -5.42 -13.41
CA ALA A 274 21.10 -5.62 -14.78
C ALA A 274 22.23 -5.96 -15.77
N LYS A 275 23.51 -5.82 -15.37
CA LYS A 275 24.66 -6.19 -16.20
C LYS A 275 24.73 -7.71 -16.39
N PRO A 276 25.10 -8.23 -17.58
CA PRO A 276 25.00 -9.66 -17.90
C PRO A 276 25.59 -10.63 -16.86
N PHE A 277 26.77 -10.33 -16.32
CA PHE A 277 27.42 -11.17 -15.31
C PHE A 277 26.72 -11.15 -13.94
N ALA A 278 26.28 -9.96 -13.48
CA ALA A 278 25.56 -9.82 -12.21
C ALA A 278 24.12 -10.34 -12.31
N LEU A 279 23.53 -10.24 -13.51
CA LEU A 279 22.20 -10.75 -13.84
C LEU A 279 22.15 -12.27 -13.71
N GLU A 280 23.16 -12.98 -14.21
CA GLU A 280 23.21 -14.45 -14.08
C GLU A 280 23.24 -14.87 -12.61
N LYS A 281 23.98 -14.12 -11.78
CA LYS A 281 24.03 -14.34 -10.33
C LYS A 281 22.66 -14.11 -9.66
N THR A 282 21.96 -13.01 -9.97
CA THR A 282 20.64 -12.75 -9.37
C THR A 282 19.56 -13.73 -9.88
N LYS A 283 19.63 -14.14 -11.16
CA LYS A 283 18.79 -15.20 -11.71
C LYS A 283 18.96 -16.51 -10.96
N ARG A 284 20.21 -16.98 -10.80
CA ARG A 284 20.51 -18.21 -10.04
C ARG A 284 20.02 -18.11 -8.59
N LEU A 285 20.12 -16.96 -7.95
CA LEU A 285 19.51 -16.76 -6.63
C LEU A 285 18.00 -17.02 -6.65
N VAL A 286 17.26 -16.42 -7.58
CA VAL A 286 15.79 -16.54 -7.63
C VAL A 286 15.37 -17.97 -7.96
N PHE A 287 15.95 -18.57 -8.98
CA PHE A 287 15.52 -19.89 -9.46
C PHE A 287 16.10 -21.07 -8.65
N ASP A 288 17.38 -21.02 -8.27
CA ASP A 288 18.03 -22.13 -7.55
C ASP A 288 17.76 -22.07 -6.03
N SER A 289 17.64 -20.87 -5.44
CA SER A 289 17.46 -20.72 -3.98
C SER A 289 16.02 -20.39 -3.57
N ILE A 290 15.40 -19.37 -4.16
CA ILE A 290 14.07 -18.89 -3.72
C ILE A 290 12.98 -19.87 -4.17
N LEU A 291 13.11 -20.42 -5.38
CA LEU A 291 12.16 -21.38 -5.98
C LEU A 291 12.52 -22.85 -5.74
N GLN A 292 13.21 -23.14 -4.64
CA GLN A 292 13.62 -24.49 -4.28
C GLN A 292 12.55 -25.23 -3.42
N GLY A 293 12.39 -26.53 -3.65
CA GLY A 293 11.58 -27.44 -2.82
C GLY A 293 10.22 -27.83 -3.41
N SER A 294 9.48 -28.71 -2.72
CA SER A 294 8.18 -29.23 -3.17
C SER A 294 7.07 -28.18 -3.19
N LYS A 295 7.24 -27.08 -2.44
CA LYS A 295 6.31 -25.94 -2.37
C LYS A 295 7.03 -24.61 -2.64
N TYR A 296 7.75 -24.55 -3.75
CA TYR A 296 8.56 -23.40 -4.17
C TYR A 296 7.82 -22.05 -4.14
N TYR A 297 6.55 -22.02 -4.55
CA TYR A 297 5.74 -20.79 -4.52
C TYR A 297 5.45 -20.28 -3.10
N GLU A 298 5.34 -21.15 -2.08
CA GLU A 298 5.09 -20.72 -0.70
C GLU A 298 6.28 -19.94 -0.14
N ARG A 299 7.50 -20.37 -0.45
CA ARG A 299 8.74 -19.70 -0.04
C ARG A 299 8.92 -18.36 -0.78
N ALA A 300 8.70 -18.35 -2.09
CA ALA A 300 8.79 -17.11 -2.89
C ALA A 300 7.77 -16.05 -2.43
N PHE A 301 6.53 -16.45 -2.15
CA PHE A 301 5.55 -15.52 -1.57
C PHE A 301 5.94 -15.06 -0.18
N ARG A 302 6.44 -15.94 0.69
CA ARG A 302 6.90 -15.56 2.03
C ARG A 302 8.00 -14.51 1.98
N ILE A 303 8.95 -14.64 1.05
CA ILE A 303 10.06 -13.68 0.88
C ILE A 303 9.53 -12.35 0.35
N THR A 304 8.73 -12.37 -0.71
CA THR A 304 8.18 -11.13 -1.28
C THR A 304 7.19 -10.42 -0.38
N GLU A 305 6.38 -11.15 0.38
CA GLU A 305 5.46 -10.61 1.40
C GLU A 305 6.20 -9.81 2.47
N MET A 306 7.29 -10.37 2.99
CA MET A 306 8.14 -9.66 3.94
C MET A 306 8.85 -8.47 3.27
N GLU A 307 9.40 -8.64 2.07
CA GLU A 307 10.04 -7.57 1.31
C GLU A 307 9.10 -6.38 1.06
N LEU A 308 7.91 -6.64 0.53
CA LEU A 308 6.90 -5.61 0.26
C LEU A 308 6.38 -4.99 1.55
N SER A 309 6.35 -5.72 2.67
CA SER A 309 6.00 -5.14 3.97
C SER A 309 7.02 -4.08 4.41
N PHE A 310 8.31 -4.27 4.13
CA PHE A 310 9.34 -3.26 4.37
C PHE A 310 9.21 -2.06 3.43
N LEU A 311 8.86 -2.27 2.15
CA LEU A 311 8.58 -1.16 1.21
C LEU A 311 7.34 -0.35 1.62
N GLN A 312 6.26 -1.03 2.00
CA GLN A 312 5.06 -0.40 2.52
C GLN A 312 5.39 0.43 3.76
N ASP A 313 6.19 -0.13 4.67
CA ASP A 313 6.65 0.56 5.86
C ASP A 313 7.61 1.74 5.58
N LEU A 314 8.32 1.73 4.46
CA LEU A 314 9.18 2.83 4.01
C LEU A 314 8.37 4.01 3.47
N PHE A 315 7.36 3.73 2.63
CA PHE A 315 6.62 4.79 1.93
C PHE A 315 5.42 5.31 2.72
N TYR A 316 4.75 4.42 3.44
CA TYR A 316 3.47 4.71 4.08
C TYR A 316 3.56 4.68 5.60
N SER A 317 4.63 4.13 6.18
CA SER A 317 4.80 4.13 7.63
C SER A 317 6.00 4.96 8.09
N ARG A 318 6.04 5.27 9.38
CA ARG A 318 7.20 5.87 10.07
C ARG A 318 8.22 4.84 10.55
N TYR A 319 7.99 3.53 10.38
CA TYR A 319 8.93 2.50 10.87
C TYR A 319 10.31 2.64 10.26
N ALA A 320 10.43 2.82 8.94
CA ALA A 320 11.74 2.95 8.30
C ALA A 320 12.56 4.12 8.86
N ALA A 321 11.89 5.22 9.24
CA ALA A 321 12.56 6.34 9.89
C ALA A 321 12.98 5.99 11.32
N ILE A 322 12.08 5.41 12.12
CA ILE A 322 12.35 5.05 13.52
C ILE A 322 13.49 4.03 13.64
N PHE A 323 13.59 3.09 12.70
CA PHE A 323 14.58 2.01 12.71
C PHE A 323 15.87 2.31 11.93
N ALA A 324 16.00 3.51 11.33
CA ALA A 324 17.20 3.88 10.57
C ALA A 324 18.46 3.88 11.46
N GLU A 325 18.38 4.40 12.68
CA GLU A 325 19.49 4.42 13.64
C GLU A 325 19.67 3.09 14.41
N GLY A 326 18.85 2.08 14.14
CA GLY A 326 18.85 0.78 14.82
C GLY A 326 17.58 0.50 15.63
N PHE A 327 17.68 -0.33 16.66
CA PHE A 327 16.53 -0.69 17.49
C PHE A 327 16.13 0.48 18.43
N PRO A 328 14.84 0.86 18.52
CA PRO A 328 14.39 2.09 19.20
C PRO A 328 14.31 1.97 20.73
N PHE A 329 15.40 1.55 21.39
CA PHE A 329 15.46 1.35 22.85
C PHE A 329 15.07 2.61 23.65
N LEU A 330 15.60 3.78 23.27
CA LEU A 330 15.33 5.03 23.97
C LEU A 330 13.86 5.42 23.93
N ARG A 331 13.18 5.15 22.81
CA ARG A 331 11.75 5.46 22.66
C ARG A 331 10.87 4.55 23.51
N MET A 332 11.19 3.26 23.55
CA MET A 332 10.52 2.31 24.45
C MET A 332 10.77 2.69 25.92
N LEU A 333 11.99 3.10 26.25
CA LEU A 333 12.35 3.59 27.59
C LEU A 333 11.53 4.82 27.98
N PHE A 334 11.43 5.84 27.11
CA PHE A 334 10.60 7.01 27.38
C PHE A 334 9.11 6.68 27.54
N SER A 335 8.61 5.67 26.82
CA SER A 335 7.23 5.19 26.95
C SER A 335 7.03 4.51 28.32
N LEU A 336 7.97 3.68 28.76
CA LEU A 336 7.95 3.05 30.09
C LEU A 336 8.06 4.08 31.23
N LEU A 337 8.94 5.07 31.08
CA LEU A 337 9.08 6.17 32.04
C LEU A 337 7.80 6.99 32.12
N LEU A 338 7.13 7.25 30.99
CA LEU A 338 5.84 7.96 30.96
C LEU A 338 4.74 7.15 31.65
N ILE A 339 4.64 5.84 31.40
CA ILE A 339 3.69 4.95 32.09
C ILE A 339 3.89 5.03 33.61
N SER A 340 5.14 4.97 34.07
CA SER A 340 5.48 5.08 35.49
C SER A 340 5.09 6.45 36.06
N ALA A 341 5.44 7.55 35.38
CA ALA A 341 5.16 8.91 35.83
C ALA A 341 3.66 9.22 35.87
N VAL A 342 2.91 8.85 34.83
CA VAL A 342 1.46 9.06 34.74
C VAL A 342 0.71 8.14 35.71
N GLY A 343 1.18 6.89 35.89
CA GLY A 343 0.66 5.97 36.90
C GLY A 343 0.86 6.49 38.33
N TYR A 344 2.02 7.10 38.62
CA TYR A 344 2.28 7.72 39.91
C TYR A 344 1.29 8.84 40.23
N VAL A 345 0.89 9.66 39.25
CA VAL A 345 -0.10 10.75 39.43
C VAL A 345 -1.50 10.23 39.83
N ALA A 346 -1.84 8.98 39.54
CA ALA A 346 -3.13 8.41 39.95
C ALA A 346 -3.31 8.34 41.49
N TYR A 347 -2.22 8.22 42.23
CA TYR A 347 -2.21 8.18 43.69
C TYR A 347 -2.55 9.54 44.35
N PRO A 348 -1.80 10.63 44.12
CA PRO A 348 -2.09 11.93 44.72
C PRO A 348 -3.41 12.53 44.25
N VAL A 349 -3.88 12.21 43.03
CA VAL A 349 -5.18 12.67 42.50
C VAL A 349 -6.37 12.24 43.37
N ARG A 350 -6.25 11.11 44.09
CA ARG A 350 -7.28 10.65 45.04
C ARG A 350 -7.50 11.63 46.20
N HIS A 351 -6.47 12.39 46.57
CA HIS A 351 -6.49 13.28 47.74
C HIS A 351 -6.86 14.74 47.38
N ILE A 352 -7.02 15.07 46.09
CA ILE A 352 -7.42 16.41 45.65
C ILE A 352 -8.80 16.85 46.21
N PRO A 353 -9.86 16.00 46.23
CA PRO A 353 -11.18 16.43 46.72
C PRO A 353 -11.20 16.84 48.20
N GLN A 354 -10.20 16.43 48.98
CA GLN A 354 -10.08 16.76 50.41
C GLN A 354 -9.51 18.18 50.63
N ARG A 355 -8.86 18.77 49.63
CA ARG A 355 -8.18 20.07 49.71
C ARG A 355 -8.86 21.16 48.88
N MET A 356 -9.99 20.82 48.27
CA MET A 356 -10.71 21.66 47.32
C MET A 356 -11.75 22.52 48.05
N ASP A 357 -11.86 23.79 47.67
CA ASP A 357 -12.86 24.71 48.21
C ASP A 357 -14.28 24.20 47.90
N LEU A 358 -15.25 24.55 48.77
CA LEU A 358 -16.62 24.02 48.68
C LEU A 358 -17.32 24.40 47.35
N ALA A 359 -17.01 25.59 46.81
CA ALA A 359 -17.50 26.06 45.51
C ALA A 359 -16.98 25.21 44.34
N ASP A 360 -15.68 24.89 44.38
CA ASP A 360 -15.01 24.07 43.38
C ASP A 360 -15.43 22.59 43.46
N LYS A 361 -15.68 22.08 44.67
CA LYS A 361 -16.18 20.72 44.92
C LYS A 361 -17.61 20.50 44.39
N ASN A 362 -18.44 21.55 44.41
CA ASN A 362 -19.79 21.49 43.83
C ASN A 362 -19.80 21.63 42.29
N ARG A 363 -18.68 22.08 41.71
CA ARG A 363 -18.51 22.32 40.27
C ARG A 363 -17.81 21.17 39.56
N ILE A 364 -16.83 20.53 40.21
CA ILE A 364 -16.09 19.36 39.71
C ILE A 364 -16.53 18.13 40.51
N THR A 365 -17.57 17.47 40.01
CA THR A 365 -18.20 16.33 40.70
C THR A 365 -17.54 14.99 40.38
N HIS A 366 -16.92 14.87 39.21
CA HIS A 366 -16.39 13.61 38.69
C HIS A 366 -14.87 13.64 38.45
N GLY A 367 -14.17 14.60 39.06
CA GLY A 367 -12.76 14.87 38.80
C GLY A 367 -11.82 13.67 38.92
N VAL A 368 -11.94 12.88 40.00
CA VAL A 368 -11.12 11.68 40.23
C VAL A 368 -11.35 10.61 39.16
N PHE A 369 -12.61 10.38 38.77
CA PHE A 369 -12.97 9.37 37.79
C PHE A 369 -12.44 9.74 36.40
N ILE A 370 -12.67 10.99 35.97
CA ILE A 370 -12.20 11.52 34.68
C ILE A 370 -10.67 11.41 34.59
N THR A 371 -9.94 11.83 35.63
CA THR A 371 -8.47 11.73 35.61
C THR A 371 -7.98 10.28 35.51
N ARG A 372 -8.57 9.33 36.25
CA ARG A 372 -8.21 7.91 36.16
C ARG A 372 -8.51 7.32 34.79
N PHE A 373 -9.60 7.73 34.17
CA PHE A 373 -9.95 7.33 32.80
C PHE A 373 -8.89 7.81 31.79
N ILE A 374 -8.48 9.08 31.85
CA ILE A 374 -7.43 9.62 30.98
C ILE A 374 -6.09 8.92 31.20
N ILE A 375 -5.71 8.68 32.46
CA ILE A 375 -4.51 7.91 32.83
C ILE A 375 -4.55 6.51 32.22
N GLY A 376 -5.68 5.80 32.34
CA GLY A 376 -5.86 4.47 31.77
C GLY A 376 -5.73 4.44 30.25
N LEU A 377 -6.27 5.46 29.56
CA LEU A 377 -6.12 5.63 28.12
C LEU A 377 -4.67 5.84 27.70
N ILE A 378 -3.94 6.72 28.40
CA ILE A 378 -2.52 6.97 28.14
C ILE A 378 -1.73 5.67 28.34
N ILE A 379 -1.89 4.98 29.46
CA ILE A 379 -1.19 3.72 29.74
C ILE A 379 -1.48 2.67 28.65
N THR A 380 -2.76 2.46 28.30
CA THR A 380 -3.15 1.51 27.26
C THR A 380 -2.49 1.86 25.92
N LYS A 381 -2.51 3.14 25.55
CA LYS A 381 -1.90 3.62 24.31
C LYS A 381 -0.37 3.47 24.31
N GLU A 382 0.31 3.75 25.44
CA GLU A 382 1.78 3.61 25.53
C GLU A 382 2.21 2.14 25.51
N LEU A 383 1.45 1.24 26.15
CA LEU A 383 1.66 -0.20 26.04
C LEU A 383 1.47 -0.69 24.59
N TRP A 384 0.49 -0.15 23.89
CA TRP A 384 0.28 -0.47 22.49
C TRP A 384 1.39 0.04 21.57
N GLU A 385 1.96 1.22 21.84
CA GLU A 385 3.15 1.72 21.12
C GLU A 385 4.35 0.76 21.29
N ILE A 386 4.61 0.32 22.53
CA ILE A 386 5.64 -0.67 22.84
C ILE A 386 5.37 -1.98 22.10
N TYR A 387 4.12 -2.46 22.13
CA TYR A 387 3.70 -3.66 21.40
C TYR A 387 3.97 -3.51 19.90
N ILE A 388 3.52 -2.43 19.29
CA ILE A 388 3.72 -2.17 17.86
C ILE A 388 5.20 -2.21 17.49
N TYR A 389 6.08 -1.56 18.25
CA TYR A 389 7.52 -1.54 17.92
C TYR A 389 8.21 -2.85 18.22
N ALA A 390 7.93 -3.50 19.36
CA ALA A 390 8.54 -4.78 19.71
C ALA A 390 8.19 -5.88 18.69
N PHE A 391 6.96 -5.87 18.18
CA PHE A 391 6.45 -6.88 17.25
C PHE A 391 6.47 -6.44 15.77
N ALA A 392 7.21 -5.38 15.43
CA ALA A 392 7.39 -4.97 14.04
C ALA A 392 8.33 -5.91 13.26
N PRO A 393 8.12 -6.15 11.95
CA PRO A 393 9.07 -6.88 11.10
C PRO A 393 10.51 -6.34 11.17
N TRP A 394 10.67 -5.02 11.28
CA TRP A 394 11.96 -4.34 11.42
C TRP A 394 12.73 -4.77 12.67
N SER A 395 12.02 -4.93 13.79
CA SER A 395 12.60 -5.40 15.05
C SER A 395 13.20 -6.80 14.92
N LYS A 396 12.58 -7.67 14.13
CA LYS A 396 13.09 -9.01 13.86
C LYS A 396 14.44 -8.98 13.18
N VAL A 397 14.59 -8.17 12.12
CA VAL A 397 15.87 -8.02 11.38
C VAL A 397 16.93 -7.40 12.29
N GLN A 398 16.62 -6.33 13.01
CA GLN A 398 17.58 -5.66 13.88
C GLN A 398 18.06 -6.56 15.02
N MET A 399 17.16 -7.30 15.65
CA MET A 399 17.51 -8.28 16.70
C MET A 399 18.40 -9.40 16.15
N MET A 400 18.18 -9.86 14.91
CA MET A 400 19.07 -10.83 14.27
C MET A 400 20.45 -10.26 13.96
N CYS A 401 20.51 -9.04 13.45
CA CYS A 401 21.79 -8.36 13.21
C CYS A 401 22.56 -8.13 14.51
N LEU A 402 21.88 -7.77 15.60
CA LEU A 402 22.49 -7.63 16.93
C LEU A 402 22.99 -8.97 17.48
N TYR A 403 22.20 -10.03 17.34
CA TYR A 403 22.58 -11.40 17.71
C TYR A 403 23.85 -11.88 16.98
N VAL A 404 23.98 -11.53 15.70
CA VAL A 404 25.14 -11.87 14.88
C VAL A 404 26.37 -11.05 15.27
N LYS A 405 26.20 -9.77 15.59
CA LYS A 405 27.29 -8.86 16.00
C LYS A 405 27.81 -9.16 17.41
N HIS A 406 26.93 -9.47 18.36
CA HIS A 406 27.30 -9.57 19.78
C HIS A 406 27.23 -11.02 20.29
N ARG A 407 28.40 -11.57 20.65
CA ARG A 407 28.50 -12.92 21.24
C ARG A 407 27.75 -13.03 22.58
N CYS A 408 27.63 -11.94 23.34
CA CYS A 408 26.93 -11.89 24.63
C CYS A 408 25.42 -12.18 24.55
N LEU A 409 24.80 -12.02 23.37
CA LEU A 409 23.37 -12.29 23.16
C LEU A 409 23.08 -13.77 22.86
N ARG A 410 24.11 -14.62 22.73
CA ARG A 410 24.00 -16.07 22.48
C ARG A 410 23.73 -16.87 23.77
N ASN A 411 22.78 -16.40 24.57
CA ASN A 411 22.36 -17.03 25.82
C ASN A 411 21.04 -17.78 25.63
N LEU A 412 20.87 -18.94 26.28
CA LEU A 412 19.68 -19.79 26.12
C LEU A 412 18.36 -19.05 26.43
N LEU A 413 18.35 -18.22 27.47
CA LEU A 413 17.17 -17.44 27.85
C LEU A 413 16.85 -16.36 26.82
N VAL A 414 17.87 -15.68 26.30
CA VAL A 414 17.72 -14.66 25.26
C VAL A 414 17.21 -15.31 23.96
N GLU A 415 17.74 -16.48 23.58
CA GLU A 415 17.24 -17.20 22.41
C GLU A 415 15.80 -17.70 22.57
N LYS A 416 15.41 -18.19 23.75
CA LYS A 416 14.01 -18.56 24.03
C LYS A 416 13.09 -17.34 23.99
N ALA A 417 13.51 -16.21 24.55
CA ALA A 417 12.77 -14.96 24.51
C ALA A 417 12.62 -14.42 23.08
N ILE A 418 13.70 -14.46 22.29
CA ILE A 418 13.70 -14.07 20.86
C ILE A 418 12.76 -15.00 20.07
N ARG A 419 12.77 -16.31 20.33
CA ARG A 419 11.83 -17.25 19.70
C ARG A 419 10.38 -16.93 20.04
N LEU A 420 10.07 -16.73 21.31
CA LEU A 420 8.73 -16.37 21.75
C LEU A 420 8.28 -15.04 21.11
N LEU A 421 9.17 -14.05 21.07
CA LEU A 421 8.93 -12.77 20.40
C LEU A 421 8.58 -13.01 18.93
N PHE A 422 9.37 -13.79 18.20
CA PHE A 422 9.14 -14.06 16.77
C PHE A 422 7.89 -14.88 16.49
N CYS A 423 7.47 -15.78 17.38
CA CYS A 423 6.20 -16.50 17.24
C CYS A 423 4.98 -15.56 17.34
N LEU A 424 5.09 -14.50 18.13
CA LEU A 424 4.05 -13.49 18.31
C LEU A 424 4.03 -12.45 17.18
N ILE A 425 5.11 -12.31 16.40
CA ILE A 425 5.15 -11.48 15.20
C ILE A 425 4.38 -12.17 14.07
N THR A 426 3.09 -11.89 13.98
CA THR A 426 2.21 -12.33 12.89
C THR A 426 1.87 -11.21 11.89
N ARG A 427 2.29 -9.98 12.20
CA ARG A 427 2.01 -8.77 11.42
C ARG A 427 2.82 -8.77 10.11
N GLY A 428 2.19 -8.32 9.02
CA GLY A 428 2.80 -8.25 7.69
C GLY A 428 2.46 -9.43 6.77
N LYS A 429 1.53 -10.32 7.18
CA LYS A 429 1.11 -11.42 6.32
C LYS A 429 0.07 -11.00 5.27
N TRP A 430 0.39 -11.17 4.00
CA TRP A 430 -0.56 -11.12 2.90
C TRP A 430 -1.52 -12.30 2.97
N ASN A 431 -2.82 -12.00 3.00
CA ASN A 431 -3.88 -13.01 3.13
C ASN A 431 -4.05 -13.91 1.87
N ARG A 432 -3.19 -13.76 0.85
CA ARG A 432 -3.26 -14.42 -0.47
C ARG A 432 -4.66 -14.31 -1.10
N LYS A 433 -5.32 -13.19 -0.83
CA LYS A 433 -6.65 -12.90 -1.35
C LYS A 433 -6.48 -12.02 -2.58
N ILE A 434 -7.22 -12.38 -3.63
CA ILE A 434 -7.26 -11.64 -4.88
C ILE A 434 -8.67 -11.13 -5.06
N TYR A 435 -8.79 -9.86 -5.43
CA TYR A 435 -10.08 -9.27 -5.76
C TYR A 435 -10.54 -9.70 -7.15
N GLN A 436 -11.86 -9.81 -7.30
CA GLN A 436 -12.48 -10.30 -8.52
C GLN A 436 -13.48 -9.25 -9.00
N TYR A 437 -13.43 -8.99 -10.31
CA TYR A 437 -14.36 -8.13 -11.01
C TYR A 437 -14.77 -8.81 -12.32
N ASN A 438 -16.07 -9.10 -12.47
CA ASN A 438 -16.62 -9.64 -13.72
C ASN A 438 -17.37 -8.51 -14.43
N LEU A 439 -16.88 -8.13 -15.60
CA LEU A 439 -17.42 -6.99 -16.36
C LEU A 439 -18.88 -7.20 -16.79
N LEU A 440 -19.24 -8.41 -17.25
CA LEU A 440 -20.59 -8.70 -17.77
C LEU A 440 -21.64 -8.79 -16.66
N LEU A 441 -21.26 -9.31 -15.49
CA LEU A 441 -22.19 -9.49 -14.36
C LEU A 441 -22.33 -8.24 -13.49
N ALA A 442 -21.34 -7.34 -13.49
CA ALA A 442 -21.34 -6.14 -12.66
C ALA A 442 -22.52 -5.19 -12.96
N ASP A 443 -22.96 -5.12 -14.22
CA ASP A 443 -24.04 -4.20 -14.65
C ASP A 443 -25.43 -4.86 -14.68
N SER A 444 -25.50 -6.18 -14.87
CA SER A 444 -26.76 -6.94 -14.90
C SER A 444 -27.49 -6.98 -13.54
N GLN A 445 -26.76 -6.79 -12.44
CA GLN A 445 -27.33 -6.69 -11.11
C GLN A 445 -27.93 -5.29 -10.92
N GLY A 446 -29.17 -5.10 -11.38
CA GLY A 446 -30.02 -3.94 -11.14
C GLY A 446 -30.40 -3.72 -9.66
N ILE A 447 -29.46 -3.86 -8.73
CA ILE A 447 -29.65 -3.50 -7.34
C ILE A 447 -29.45 -1.98 -7.25
N ARG A 448 -30.56 -1.26 -7.26
CA ARG A 448 -30.69 0.13 -6.78
C ARG A 448 -30.28 0.24 -5.30
N LEU A 449 -29.01 0.05 -4.96
CA LEU A 449 -28.48 0.48 -3.67
C LEU A 449 -27.38 1.50 -3.90
N ARG A 450 -27.70 2.75 -3.55
CA ARG A 450 -26.81 3.85 -3.13
C ARG A 450 -25.45 3.91 -3.84
N ARG A 451 -25.29 4.95 -4.66
CA ARG A 451 -24.03 5.67 -4.94
C ARG A 451 -22.79 5.07 -4.24
N GLY A 452 -21.95 4.35 -5.00
CA GLY A 452 -20.51 4.36 -4.75
C GLY A 452 -19.78 3.05 -4.43
N PHE A 453 -20.44 1.90 -4.25
CA PHE A 453 -19.73 0.64 -3.98
C PHE A 453 -19.78 -0.30 -5.18
N VAL A 454 -18.68 -0.32 -5.96
CA VAL A 454 -18.38 -1.41 -6.90
C VAL A 454 -18.40 -2.71 -6.09
N SER A 455 -19.13 -3.74 -6.54
CA SER A 455 -19.18 -5.06 -5.89
C SER A 455 -17.84 -5.80 -6.05
N VAL A 456 -16.79 -5.29 -5.40
CA VAL A 456 -15.45 -5.85 -5.36
C VAL A 456 -15.42 -6.94 -4.32
N THR A 457 -14.97 -8.11 -4.72
CA THR A 457 -15.29 -9.33 -4.02
C THR A 457 -14.03 -10.20 -4.00
N SER A 458 -13.47 -10.55 -2.83
CA SER A 458 -12.16 -11.25 -2.74
C SER A 458 -12.28 -12.79 -2.68
N ILE A 459 -11.37 -13.52 -3.34
CA ILE A 459 -11.22 -15.00 -3.27
C ILE A 459 -9.80 -15.31 -2.82
N LYS A 460 -9.61 -16.40 -2.08
CA LYS A 460 -8.26 -16.91 -1.79
C LYS A 460 -7.68 -17.55 -3.05
N LEU A 461 -6.50 -17.12 -3.48
CA LEU A 461 -5.82 -17.67 -4.64
C LEU A 461 -5.66 -19.19 -4.51
N SER A 462 -6.16 -19.94 -5.49
CA SER A 462 -6.05 -21.40 -5.52
C SER A 462 -4.59 -21.86 -5.60
N ALA A 463 -4.28 -23.04 -5.06
CA ALA A 463 -2.90 -23.56 -5.09
C ALA A 463 -2.47 -23.88 -6.53
N GLU A 464 -3.44 -24.26 -7.36
CA GLU A 464 -3.30 -24.57 -8.77
C GLU A 464 -2.93 -23.33 -9.58
N ALA A 465 -3.57 -22.19 -9.31
CA ALA A 465 -3.23 -20.92 -9.95
C ALA A 465 -1.83 -20.44 -9.53
N GLN A 466 -1.44 -20.62 -8.26
CA GLN A 466 -0.07 -20.35 -7.81
C GLN A 466 0.92 -21.22 -8.58
N LYS A 467 0.65 -22.52 -8.67
CA LYS A 467 1.49 -23.47 -9.40
C LYS A 467 1.64 -23.08 -10.87
N ALA A 468 0.54 -22.76 -11.56
CA ALA A 468 0.54 -22.37 -12.97
C ALA A 468 1.42 -21.13 -13.24
N ILE A 469 1.32 -20.09 -12.41
CA ILE A 469 2.12 -18.87 -12.56
C ILE A 469 3.61 -19.15 -12.36
N PHE A 470 3.97 -19.89 -11.31
CA PHE A 470 5.37 -20.14 -11.01
C PHE A 470 6.01 -21.20 -11.92
N ASP A 471 5.25 -22.18 -12.41
CA ASP A 471 5.70 -23.11 -13.45
C ASP A 471 6.04 -22.34 -14.72
N LEU A 472 5.24 -21.33 -15.05
CA LEU A 472 5.51 -20.43 -16.16
C LEU A 472 6.73 -19.56 -15.94
N PHE A 473 6.84 -18.98 -14.76
CA PHE A 473 7.99 -18.20 -14.38
C PHE A 473 9.29 -19.01 -14.47
N LYS A 474 9.26 -20.30 -14.11
CA LYS A 474 10.40 -21.21 -14.27
C LYS A 474 10.70 -21.59 -15.72
N ARG A 475 9.69 -21.60 -16.61
CA ARG A 475 9.92 -21.81 -18.06
C ARG A 475 10.65 -20.62 -18.69
N LEU A 476 10.37 -19.40 -18.22
CA LEU A 476 11.08 -18.18 -18.68
C LEU A 476 12.60 -18.25 -18.46
N GLU A 477 13.05 -18.98 -17.45
CA GLU A 477 14.49 -19.22 -17.22
C GLU A 477 15.10 -20.09 -18.32
N LYS A 478 14.43 -21.20 -18.66
CA LYS A 478 14.94 -22.21 -19.59
C LYS A 478 15.00 -21.71 -21.02
N ASP A 479 14.01 -20.94 -21.43
CA ASP A 479 13.88 -20.50 -22.82
C ASP A 479 14.76 -19.28 -23.14
N ASN A 480 15.39 -18.66 -22.11
CA ASN A 480 16.21 -17.44 -22.18
C ASN A 480 15.60 -16.28 -23.02
N ASN A 481 14.27 -16.32 -23.16
CA ASN A 481 13.49 -15.44 -24.02
C ASN A 481 12.98 -14.23 -23.22
N SER A 482 12.83 -13.08 -23.88
CA SER A 482 12.20 -11.91 -23.26
C SER A 482 10.74 -12.23 -22.94
N ILE A 483 10.17 -11.62 -21.88
CA ILE A 483 8.76 -11.83 -21.50
C ILE A 483 7.82 -11.52 -22.69
N GLN A 484 8.18 -10.54 -23.52
CA GLN A 484 7.42 -10.21 -24.73
C GLN A 484 7.45 -11.35 -25.76
N SER A 485 8.63 -11.90 -26.03
CA SER A 485 8.75 -13.08 -26.90
C SER A 485 8.09 -14.31 -26.30
N TYR A 486 8.01 -14.42 -24.97
CA TYR A 486 7.23 -15.48 -24.33
C TYR A 486 5.73 -15.31 -24.59
N ILE A 487 5.14 -14.11 -24.54
CA ILE A 487 3.73 -13.95 -24.93
C ILE A 487 3.55 -14.45 -26.37
N SER A 488 4.39 -14.01 -27.30
CA SER A 488 4.31 -14.47 -28.69
C SER A 488 4.57 -15.99 -28.84
N ASN A 489 5.49 -16.58 -28.06
CA ASN A 489 5.93 -17.98 -28.17
C ASN A 489 5.13 -18.98 -27.31
N ALA A 490 4.48 -18.53 -26.25
CA ALA A 490 3.60 -19.34 -25.39
C ALA A 490 2.47 -19.95 -26.22
N PHE A 491 2.04 -19.25 -27.26
CA PHE A 491 1.02 -19.69 -28.21
C PHE A 491 1.59 -20.48 -29.40
N VAL A 492 2.90 -20.42 -29.67
CA VAL A 492 3.55 -21.07 -30.83
C VAL A 492 4.12 -22.44 -30.48
N SER A 493 4.56 -22.66 -29.24
CA SER A 493 5.49 -23.75 -28.93
C SER A 493 4.88 -25.14 -28.65
N ASN A 494 3.56 -25.30 -28.54
CA ASN A 494 3.03 -26.58 -28.02
C ASN A 494 1.72 -27.13 -28.61
N THR A 495 1.33 -26.77 -29.82
CA THR A 495 0.26 -27.51 -30.52
C THR A 495 0.65 -27.80 -31.96
N SER A 496 0.37 -29.03 -32.40
CA SER A 496 0.52 -29.52 -33.78
C SER A 496 -0.38 -28.79 -34.80
N ASN A 497 -1.10 -27.75 -34.38
CA ASN A 497 -1.92 -26.91 -35.24
C ASN A 497 -1.31 -25.50 -35.32
N VAL A 498 -0.22 -25.36 -36.07
CA VAL A 498 0.45 -24.07 -36.33
C VAL A 498 -0.45 -23.10 -37.13
N GLY A 499 -1.47 -23.60 -37.84
CA GLY A 499 -2.30 -22.80 -38.75
C GLY A 499 -3.42 -21.96 -38.12
N TRP A 500 -3.99 -22.35 -36.98
CA TRP A 500 -5.15 -21.63 -36.40
C TRP A 500 -4.75 -20.51 -35.44
N PHE A 501 -3.62 -20.65 -34.72
CA PHE A 501 -3.10 -19.59 -33.86
C PHE A 501 -2.58 -18.39 -34.65
N ALA A 502 -2.16 -18.59 -35.91
CA ALA A 502 -1.88 -17.50 -36.83
C ALA A 502 -3.11 -16.57 -37.00
N ASN A 503 -4.33 -17.12 -36.94
CA ASN A 503 -5.58 -16.36 -37.00
C ASN A 503 -5.92 -15.61 -35.70
N LEU A 504 -5.24 -15.86 -34.59
CA LEU A 504 -5.48 -15.20 -33.29
C LEU A 504 -4.44 -14.14 -32.93
N THR A 505 -3.37 -14.02 -33.74
CA THR A 505 -2.31 -13.01 -33.58
C THR A 505 -2.85 -11.59 -33.49
N TRP A 506 -3.99 -11.28 -34.13
CA TRP A 506 -4.62 -9.95 -34.03
C TRP A 506 -5.00 -9.57 -32.60
N SER A 507 -5.43 -10.54 -31.79
CA SER A 507 -5.89 -10.31 -30.41
C SER A 507 -4.75 -10.09 -29.40
N VAL A 508 -3.50 -10.20 -29.85
CA VAL A 508 -2.29 -10.02 -29.04
C VAL A 508 -1.42 -8.91 -29.63
N ASP A 509 -1.09 -8.99 -30.92
CA ASP A 509 -0.11 -8.09 -31.55
C ASP A 509 -0.73 -6.83 -32.17
N LYS A 510 -2.01 -6.86 -32.59
CA LYS A 510 -2.66 -5.71 -33.24
C LYS A 510 -3.39 -4.76 -32.30
N LEU A 511 -3.61 -5.15 -31.04
CA LEU A 511 -4.24 -4.28 -30.05
C LEU A 511 -3.22 -3.29 -29.49
N GLU A 512 -3.52 -1.99 -29.61
CA GLU A 512 -2.62 -0.88 -29.30
C GLU A 512 -2.24 -0.78 -27.81
N ALA A 513 -3.15 -1.15 -26.89
CA ALA A 513 -2.94 -1.00 -25.45
C ALA A 513 -3.26 -2.29 -24.68
N ASP A 514 -2.55 -2.53 -23.56
CA ASP A 514 -2.76 -3.72 -22.72
C ASP A 514 -4.16 -3.73 -22.09
N THR A 515 -4.76 -2.56 -21.89
CA THR A 515 -6.16 -2.41 -21.45
C THR A 515 -7.13 -3.03 -22.43
N HIS A 516 -6.91 -2.85 -23.74
CA HIS A 516 -7.75 -3.47 -24.76
C HIS A 516 -7.59 -4.99 -24.73
N ARG A 517 -6.35 -5.49 -24.60
CA ARG A 517 -6.07 -6.93 -24.48
C ARG A 517 -6.77 -7.53 -23.27
N ILE A 518 -6.70 -6.91 -22.09
CA ILE A 518 -7.40 -7.39 -20.89
C ILE A 518 -8.90 -7.48 -21.15
N LEU A 519 -9.52 -6.43 -21.70
CA LEU A 519 -10.96 -6.38 -21.89
C LEU A 519 -11.46 -7.40 -22.93
N VAL A 520 -10.80 -7.48 -24.10
CA VAL A 520 -11.15 -8.43 -25.16
C VAL A 520 -11.06 -9.88 -24.65
N TRP A 521 -9.94 -10.24 -24.03
CA TRP A 521 -9.73 -11.59 -23.49
C TRP A 521 -10.63 -11.89 -22.29
N HIS A 522 -10.93 -10.90 -21.45
CA HIS A 522 -11.84 -11.06 -20.31
C HIS A 522 -13.26 -11.33 -20.78
N ILE A 523 -13.76 -10.59 -21.78
CA ILE A 523 -15.08 -10.82 -22.38
C ILE A 523 -15.13 -12.21 -23.03
N ALA A 524 -14.10 -12.60 -23.79
CA ALA A 524 -14.01 -13.93 -24.39
C ALA A 524 -14.02 -15.05 -23.33
N THR A 525 -13.26 -14.88 -22.25
CA THR A 525 -13.21 -15.84 -21.13
C THR A 525 -14.56 -15.95 -20.42
N CYS A 526 -15.24 -14.82 -20.20
CA CYS A 526 -16.59 -14.81 -19.62
C CYS A 526 -17.60 -15.50 -20.54
N LEU A 527 -17.50 -15.30 -21.86
CA LEU A 527 -18.38 -15.94 -22.83
C LEU A 527 -18.19 -17.47 -22.84
N CYS A 528 -16.94 -17.94 -22.78
CA CYS A 528 -16.62 -19.36 -22.62
C CYS A 528 -17.16 -19.92 -21.27
N GLU A 529 -17.09 -19.14 -20.19
CA GLU A 529 -17.65 -19.52 -18.89
C GLU A 529 -19.17 -19.65 -18.94
N ILE A 530 -19.85 -18.74 -19.65
CA ILE A 530 -21.30 -18.78 -19.84
C ILE A 530 -21.71 -20.00 -20.67
N ASN A 531 -20.99 -20.31 -21.75
CA ASN A 531 -21.27 -21.49 -22.56
C ASN A 531 -21.11 -22.79 -21.74
N LEU A 532 -20.05 -22.89 -20.93
CA LEU A 532 -19.86 -24.03 -20.02
C LEU A 532 -20.99 -24.13 -18.99
N ALA A 533 -21.46 -23.00 -18.46
CA ALA A 533 -22.60 -22.97 -17.53
C ALA A 533 -23.91 -23.43 -18.19
N LYS A 534 -24.11 -23.08 -19.47
CA LYS A 534 -25.24 -23.52 -20.32
C LYS A 534 -25.21 -25.03 -20.52
N GLU A 535 -24.07 -25.60 -20.94
CA GLU A 535 -23.89 -27.05 -21.09
C GLU A 535 -24.18 -27.83 -19.80
N MET A 536 -23.95 -27.21 -18.63
CA MET A 536 -24.13 -27.82 -17.31
C MET A 536 -25.46 -27.47 -16.61
N ASN A 537 -26.42 -26.87 -17.33
CA ASN A 537 -27.75 -26.46 -16.83
C ASN A 537 -27.68 -25.64 -15.52
N VAL A 538 -26.84 -24.59 -15.48
CA VAL A 538 -26.78 -23.64 -14.34
C VAL A 538 -27.52 -22.35 -14.70
N PHE A 539 -28.74 -22.19 -14.18
CA PHE A 539 -29.65 -21.09 -14.56
C PHE A 539 -29.56 -19.82 -13.70
N TRP A 540 -28.77 -19.81 -12.62
CA TRP A 540 -28.77 -18.71 -11.65
C TRP A 540 -27.56 -17.78 -11.82
N LEU A 541 -27.80 -16.47 -11.85
CA LEU A 541 -26.77 -15.45 -11.61
C LEU A 541 -26.23 -15.64 -10.18
N ARG A 542 -25.17 -16.43 -10.04
CA ARG A 542 -24.43 -16.54 -8.78
C ARG A 542 -23.24 -15.60 -8.78
N SER A 543 -23.01 -15.03 -7.61
CA SER A 543 -21.77 -14.35 -7.30
C SER A 543 -20.65 -15.40 -7.22
N ARG A 544 -19.97 -15.62 -8.36
CA ARG A 544 -18.69 -16.34 -8.55
C ARG A 544 -18.76 -17.86 -8.72
N PRO A 545 -17.62 -18.46 -9.15
CA PRO A 545 -17.47 -19.05 -10.49
C PRO A 545 -18.76 -19.73 -10.90
N LEU A 546 -19.23 -19.46 -12.12
CA LEU A 546 -20.58 -19.86 -12.55
C LEU A 546 -20.79 -21.37 -12.39
N VAL A 547 -19.71 -22.15 -12.44
CA VAL A 547 -19.73 -23.60 -12.28
C VAL A 547 -19.10 -24.05 -10.97
N SER A 548 -19.73 -25.02 -10.29
CA SER A 548 -19.24 -25.65 -9.06
C SER A 548 -18.32 -26.85 -9.32
N LYS A 549 -17.35 -27.10 -8.42
CA LYS A 549 -16.39 -28.23 -8.47
C LYS A 549 -17.02 -29.60 -8.70
N SER A 550 -18.28 -29.82 -8.31
CA SER A 550 -18.99 -31.09 -8.48
C SER A 550 -19.49 -31.36 -9.90
N ARG A 551 -19.50 -30.36 -10.80
CA ARG A 551 -20.09 -30.47 -12.15
C ARG A 551 -19.05 -30.49 -13.28
N VAL A 552 -17.82 -30.06 -13.04
CA VAL A 552 -16.73 -30.03 -14.04
C VAL A 552 -15.86 -31.30 -13.91
N PRO A 553 -15.38 -31.89 -15.02
CA PRO A 553 -14.35 -32.92 -14.98
C PRO A 553 -13.14 -32.46 -14.15
N LYS A 554 -12.58 -33.36 -13.33
CA LYS A 554 -11.48 -33.02 -12.39
C LYS A 554 -10.28 -32.38 -13.11
N ASP A 555 -9.96 -32.88 -14.30
CA ASP A 555 -8.82 -32.43 -15.11
C ASP A 555 -9.04 -31.02 -15.70
N ALA A 556 -10.30 -30.62 -15.95
CA ALA A 556 -10.65 -29.30 -16.45
C ALA A 556 -10.86 -28.27 -15.33
N TRP A 557 -11.27 -28.70 -14.13
CA TRP A 557 -11.59 -27.80 -13.01
C TRP A 557 -10.41 -26.94 -12.59
N GLU A 558 -9.21 -27.52 -12.49
CA GLU A 558 -8.01 -26.81 -12.04
C GLU A 558 -7.63 -25.68 -13.00
N HIS A 559 -7.76 -25.94 -14.30
CA HIS A 559 -7.50 -24.97 -15.34
C HIS A 559 -8.60 -23.91 -15.43
N TYR A 560 -9.88 -24.32 -15.33
CA TYR A 560 -11.03 -23.43 -15.30
C TYR A 560 -10.94 -22.40 -14.16
N ILE A 561 -10.75 -22.86 -12.92
CA ILE A 561 -10.69 -21.97 -11.76
C ILE A 561 -9.52 -20.99 -11.87
N THR A 562 -8.39 -21.44 -12.42
CA THR A 562 -7.21 -20.60 -12.64
C THR A 562 -7.48 -19.51 -13.68
N ALA A 563 -7.98 -19.89 -14.86
CA ALA A 563 -8.28 -18.96 -15.94
C ALA A 563 -9.31 -17.89 -15.52
N VAL A 564 -10.43 -18.31 -14.94
CA VAL A 564 -11.51 -17.40 -14.51
C VAL A 564 -11.04 -16.51 -13.36
N SER A 565 -10.32 -17.04 -12.38
CA SER A 565 -9.86 -16.23 -11.24
C SER A 565 -8.83 -15.17 -11.65
N LEU A 566 -7.93 -15.52 -12.57
CA LEU A 566 -6.92 -14.59 -13.08
C LEU A 566 -7.54 -13.57 -14.04
N SER A 567 -8.48 -13.98 -14.91
CA SER A 567 -9.21 -13.07 -15.79
C SER A 567 -9.96 -11.99 -15.01
N ASN A 568 -10.76 -12.40 -14.02
CA ASN A 568 -11.48 -11.48 -13.14
C ASN A 568 -10.54 -10.60 -12.30
N TYR A 569 -9.33 -11.07 -12.00
CA TYR A 569 -8.32 -10.27 -11.32
C TYR A 569 -7.71 -9.21 -12.24
N CYS A 570 -7.36 -9.56 -13.48
CA CYS A 570 -6.87 -8.60 -14.46
C CYS A 570 -7.92 -7.51 -14.75
N ALA A 571 -9.20 -7.88 -14.82
CA ALA A 571 -10.29 -6.91 -14.94
C ALA A 571 -10.42 -6.02 -13.68
N TYR A 572 -10.18 -6.56 -12.48
CA TYR A 572 -10.09 -5.76 -11.25
C TYR A 572 -8.91 -4.79 -11.29
N LEU A 573 -7.73 -5.21 -11.78
CA LEU A 573 -6.55 -4.34 -11.89
C LEU A 573 -6.82 -3.11 -12.75
N LEU A 574 -7.63 -3.23 -13.81
CA LEU A 574 -8.10 -2.09 -14.60
C LEU A 574 -8.92 -1.10 -13.78
N THR A 575 -9.80 -1.57 -12.89
CA THR A 575 -10.58 -0.69 -12.01
C THR A 575 -9.70 0.10 -11.04
N MET A 576 -8.53 -0.45 -10.71
CA MET A 576 -7.52 0.17 -9.87
C MET A 576 -6.47 0.96 -10.66
N THR A 577 -6.51 0.96 -12.01
CA THR A 577 -5.50 1.57 -12.88
C THR A 577 -4.07 1.01 -12.70
N LEU A 578 -3.93 -0.20 -12.15
CA LEU A 578 -2.65 -0.88 -11.93
C LEU A 578 -2.27 -1.72 -13.17
N VAL A 579 -2.21 -1.04 -14.31
CA VAL A 579 -1.93 -1.58 -15.65
C VAL A 579 -0.88 -0.68 -16.31
N PRO A 580 -0.08 -1.15 -17.29
CA PRO A 580 1.00 -0.36 -17.90
C PRO A 580 0.53 0.97 -18.51
N ASP A 581 -0.62 0.96 -19.19
CA ASP A 581 -1.23 2.11 -19.88
C ASP A 581 -1.52 3.31 -18.95
N THR A 582 -1.56 4.53 -19.50
CA THR A 582 -1.90 5.74 -18.73
C THR A 582 -3.21 5.59 -17.98
N GLY A 583 -3.23 6.00 -16.70
CA GLY A 583 -4.38 5.75 -15.83
C GLY A 583 -5.68 6.35 -16.38
N LEU A 584 -5.55 7.49 -17.07
CA LEU A 584 -6.66 8.20 -17.71
C LEU A 584 -7.19 7.46 -18.95
N ALA A 585 -6.31 6.90 -19.79
CA ALA A 585 -6.74 6.11 -20.96
C ALA A 585 -7.44 4.82 -20.51
N ALA A 586 -6.85 4.10 -19.55
CA ALA A 586 -7.46 2.88 -19.01
C ALA A 586 -8.85 3.15 -18.40
N HIS A 587 -9.01 4.26 -17.67
CA HIS A 587 -10.30 4.65 -17.09
C HIS A 587 -11.34 5.02 -18.15
N ARG A 588 -10.96 5.78 -19.19
CA ARG A 588 -11.87 6.14 -20.29
C ARG A 588 -12.34 4.91 -21.05
N VAL A 589 -11.42 4.04 -21.45
CA VAL A 589 -11.73 2.80 -22.18
C VAL A 589 -12.63 1.89 -21.34
N LEU A 590 -12.31 1.67 -20.07
CA LEU A 590 -13.14 0.85 -19.18
C LEU A 590 -14.56 1.43 -19.00
N THR A 591 -14.69 2.75 -18.93
CA THR A 591 -15.98 3.42 -18.78
C THR A 591 -16.83 3.29 -20.05
N GLU A 592 -16.22 3.41 -21.23
CA GLU A 592 -16.93 3.21 -22.50
C GLU A 592 -17.37 1.76 -22.66
N VAL A 593 -16.49 0.79 -22.39
CA VAL A 593 -16.88 -0.64 -22.46
C VAL A 593 -17.96 -0.99 -21.45
N ARG A 594 -17.96 -0.40 -20.24
CA ARG A 594 -19.08 -0.52 -19.29
C ARG A 594 -20.37 0.03 -19.88
N ARG A 595 -20.33 1.20 -20.52
CA ARG A 595 -21.51 1.79 -21.18
C ARG A 595 -22.03 0.92 -22.31
N GLU A 596 -21.15 0.37 -23.13
CA GLU A 596 -21.50 -0.55 -24.21
C GLU A 596 -22.07 -1.87 -23.67
N THR A 597 -21.48 -2.44 -22.62
CA THR A 597 -21.96 -3.69 -21.99
C THR A 597 -23.30 -3.48 -21.33
N TYR A 598 -23.50 -2.34 -20.66
CA TYR A 598 -24.82 -1.94 -20.16
C TYR A 598 -25.83 -1.85 -21.30
N ARG A 599 -25.52 -1.17 -22.41
CA ARG A 599 -26.43 -1.05 -23.56
C ARG A 599 -26.80 -2.40 -24.16
N ALA A 600 -25.83 -3.30 -24.29
CA ALA A 600 -26.09 -4.68 -24.72
C ALA A 600 -27.00 -5.38 -23.69
N THR A 601 -26.56 -5.51 -22.45
CA THR A 601 -27.23 -6.35 -21.44
C THR A 601 -28.47 -5.74 -20.77
N ARG A 602 -28.82 -4.46 -21.03
CA ARG A 602 -29.91 -3.72 -20.36
C ARG A 602 -31.28 -4.41 -20.39
N ARG A 603 -31.57 -5.17 -21.46
CA ARG A 603 -32.89 -5.82 -21.64
C ARG A 603 -32.90 -7.30 -21.25
N VAL A 604 -31.76 -7.83 -20.81
CA VAL A 604 -31.52 -9.24 -20.57
C VAL A 604 -31.72 -9.59 -19.10
N LYS A 605 -32.36 -10.74 -18.82
CA LYS A 605 -32.61 -11.21 -17.44
C LYS A 605 -31.85 -12.48 -17.10
N THR A 606 -31.46 -13.28 -18.09
CA THR A 606 -30.76 -14.56 -17.89
C THR A 606 -29.35 -14.54 -18.48
N LEU A 607 -28.50 -15.44 -17.99
CA LEU A 607 -27.14 -15.62 -18.52
C LEU A 607 -27.16 -16.08 -20.00
N GLU A 608 -28.21 -16.82 -20.39
CA GLU A 608 -28.42 -17.31 -21.75
C GLU A 608 -28.75 -16.16 -22.71
N ASP A 609 -29.62 -15.21 -22.32
CA ASP A 609 -29.91 -14.08 -23.21
C ASP A 609 -28.67 -13.16 -23.39
N ILE A 610 -27.74 -13.11 -22.42
CA ILE A 610 -26.47 -12.36 -22.57
C ILE A 610 -25.62 -13.01 -23.66
N TYR A 611 -25.51 -14.34 -23.61
CA TYR A 611 -24.76 -15.11 -24.59
C TYR A 611 -25.36 -14.95 -25.99
N ASP A 612 -26.67 -15.19 -26.13
CA ASP A 612 -27.34 -15.15 -27.43
C ASP A 612 -27.25 -13.74 -28.05
N GLN A 613 -27.34 -12.69 -27.24
CA GLN A 613 -27.18 -11.32 -27.72
C GLN A 613 -25.75 -10.99 -28.17
N LEU A 614 -24.72 -11.41 -27.41
CA LEU A 614 -23.32 -11.21 -27.81
C LEU A 614 -22.99 -11.96 -29.11
N VAL A 615 -23.53 -13.17 -29.26
CA VAL A 615 -23.40 -13.96 -30.49
C VAL A 615 -24.14 -13.29 -31.66
N MET A 616 -25.33 -12.74 -31.43
CA MET A 616 -26.07 -11.99 -32.45
C MET A 616 -25.31 -10.74 -32.93
N ILE A 617 -24.70 -9.98 -32.01
CA ILE A 617 -23.91 -8.79 -32.36
C ILE A 617 -22.78 -9.15 -33.33
N VAL A 618 -22.12 -10.29 -33.15
CA VAL A 618 -21.07 -10.72 -34.08
C VAL A 618 -21.66 -11.21 -35.39
N LYS A 619 -22.71 -12.04 -35.38
CA LYS A 619 -23.32 -12.60 -36.59
C LYS A 619 -23.87 -11.53 -37.53
N ASN A 620 -24.57 -10.53 -37.00
CA ASN A 620 -25.14 -9.42 -37.80
C ASN A 620 -24.05 -8.60 -38.50
N SER A 621 -22.82 -8.58 -37.97
CA SER A 621 -21.70 -7.88 -38.60
C SER A 621 -20.98 -8.67 -39.69
N VAL A 622 -21.17 -9.99 -39.73
CA VAL A 622 -20.64 -10.87 -40.78
C VAL A 622 -21.56 -10.85 -42.01
N GLU A 623 -22.86 -10.61 -41.79
CA GLU A 623 -23.89 -10.55 -42.83
C GLU A 623 -23.96 -9.21 -43.59
N ASP A 624 -23.11 -8.22 -43.24
CA ASP A 624 -23.04 -6.93 -43.94
C ASP A 624 -21.74 -6.79 -44.77
N PRO A 625 -21.58 -7.53 -45.89
CA PRO A 625 -20.37 -7.49 -46.73
C PRO A 625 -20.25 -6.20 -47.56
N ALA A 626 -21.23 -5.29 -47.54
CA ALA A 626 -21.24 -4.07 -48.36
C ALA A 626 -20.29 -2.97 -47.85
N ALA A 627 -19.79 -3.05 -46.62
CA ALA A 627 -18.88 -2.05 -46.04
C ALA A 627 -17.38 -2.32 -46.30
N ARG A 628 -17.01 -3.44 -46.95
CA ARG A 628 -15.61 -3.83 -47.24
C ARG A 628 -15.10 -3.37 -48.62
N ALA A 629 -15.56 -2.23 -49.13
CA ALA A 629 -14.92 -1.60 -50.29
C ALA A 629 -13.79 -0.66 -49.81
N PRO A 630 -12.59 -0.68 -50.43
CA PRO A 630 -11.58 0.35 -50.15
C PRO A 630 -12.15 1.70 -50.59
N ARG A 631 -12.25 2.66 -49.68
CA ARG A 631 -12.47 4.06 -50.08
C ARG A 631 -11.20 4.55 -50.77
N GLU A 632 -11.33 4.89 -52.05
CA GLU A 632 -10.30 5.63 -52.79
C GLU A 632 -9.96 6.92 -52.04
N GLU A 633 -8.66 7.14 -51.83
CA GLU A 633 -8.13 8.40 -51.31
C GLU A 633 -8.38 9.51 -52.35
N THR A 634 -9.30 10.43 -52.03
CA THR A 634 -9.37 11.74 -52.69
C THR A 634 -8.47 12.73 -51.96
N PRO A 635 -7.75 13.61 -52.67
CA PRO A 635 -6.72 14.48 -52.09
C PRO A 635 -7.33 15.56 -51.17
N PRO A 636 -6.54 16.13 -50.24
CA PRO A 636 -7.01 17.17 -49.36
C PRO A 636 -7.20 18.48 -50.15
N VAL A 637 -8.39 19.08 -50.05
CA VAL A 637 -8.59 20.49 -50.41
C VAL A 637 -8.50 21.29 -49.13
N ASP A 638 -7.51 22.19 -49.12
CA ASP A 638 -7.19 23.13 -48.08
C ASP A 638 -8.38 24.04 -47.71
N THR A 639 -8.56 24.28 -46.42
CA THR A 639 -8.91 25.62 -45.95
C THR A 639 -8.28 25.86 -44.58
N ALA A 640 -7.14 26.54 -44.61
CA ALA A 640 -6.37 26.97 -43.46
C ALA A 640 -7.04 28.14 -42.74
N TYR A 641 -6.98 28.16 -41.41
CA TYR A 641 -6.69 29.38 -40.65
C TYR A 641 -5.85 28.99 -39.42
N GLY A 642 -4.58 29.42 -39.44
CA GLY A 642 -3.60 29.17 -38.39
C GLY A 642 -3.78 30.10 -37.20
N ILE A 643 -3.39 29.61 -36.02
CA ILE A 643 -3.22 30.42 -34.81
C ILE A 643 -1.73 30.69 -34.68
N MET A 644 -1.32 31.94 -34.90
CA MET A 644 0.00 32.45 -34.53
C MET A 644 -0.03 32.96 -33.08
N VAL A 645 1.01 32.61 -32.34
CA VAL A 645 1.39 33.19 -31.06
C VAL A 645 2.02 34.55 -31.32
N GLU A 646 1.61 35.59 -30.58
CA GLU A 646 2.43 36.78 -30.39
C GLU A 646 2.26 37.36 -28.98
N GLU A 647 3.40 37.73 -28.42
CA GLU A 647 3.68 38.18 -27.05
C GLU A 647 4.19 39.62 -27.15
N GLN A 648 3.68 40.58 -26.36
CA GLN A 648 4.34 41.80 -25.82
C GLN A 648 3.28 42.76 -25.21
N VAL A 649 3.31 43.18 -23.93
CA VAL A 649 4.21 44.09 -23.15
C VAL A 649 3.68 45.55 -23.02
N ILE A 650 3.18 45.86 -21.79
CA ILE A 650 3.32 47.05 -20.90
C ILE A 650 3.09 48.50 -21.43
N GLN A 651 2.17 49.27 -20.80
CA GLN A 651 2.45 50.52 -20.02
C GLN A 651 1.20 51.22 -19.41
N ASP A 652 1.50 52.03 -18.39
CA ASP A 652 0.74 52.51 -17.21
C ASP A 652 -0.17 53.75 -17.37
N GLU A 653 -0.74 54.13 -16.21
CA GLU A 653 -1.29 55.44 -15.74
C GLU A 653 -2.79 55.72 -15.97
N ALA A 654 -3.58 56.30 -15.05
CA ALA A 654 -3.52 56.54 -13.61
C ALA A 654 -4.89 57.07 -13.14
N ASN A 655 -5.21 56.86 -11.86
CA ASN A 655 -5.98 57.72 -10.95
C ASN A 655 -7.52 57.65 -10.79
N GLU A 656 -7.84 57.65 -9.49
CA GLU A 656 -8.97 58.26 -8.75
C GLU A 656 -10.22 57.41 -8.42
N ASP A 657 -10.21 56.86 -7.19
CA ASP A 657 -11.37 56.76 -6.29
C ASP A 657 -11.73 58.18 -5.76
N PRO A 658 -13.01 58.51 -5.44
CA PRO A 658 -13.60 58.04 -4.17
C PRO A 658 -15.15 57.87 -4.09
N GLU A 659 -15.52 57.04 -3.11
CA GLU A 659 -16.62 57.18 -2.13
C GLU A 659 -18.14 57.06 -2.47
N GLU A 660 -18.79 56.36 -1.52
CA GLU A 660 -20.14 56.52 -0.94
C GLU A 660 -21.39 55.79 -1.48
N GLN A 661 -21.77 54.76 -0.71
CA GLN A 661 -23.07 54.53 -0.04
C GLN A 661 -24.38 54.79 -0.83
N ASN A 662 -25.15 53.71 -1.09
CA ASN A 662 -26.43 53.54 -0.37
C ASN A 662 -27.14 52.17 -0.52
N SER A 663 -27.52 51.67 0.66
CA SER A 663 -28.66 50.83 1.05
C SER A 663 -29.74 50.39 0.03
N THR A 664 -30.10 49.09 0.05
CA THR A 664 -31.40 48.50 0.49
C THR A 664 -31.47 47.03 0.04
N SER A 665 -31.42 46.06 0.97
CA SER A 665 -32.58 45.38 1.57
C SER A 665 -33.58 44.79 0.56
N ASN A 666 -33.50 43.48 0.30
CA ASN A 666 -34.52 42.51 0.74
C ASN A 666 -34.46 41.16 -0.01
N ASN A 667 -34.45 40.10 0.80
CA ASN A 667 -35.21 38.85 0.65
C ASN A 667 -35.47 38.31 -0.76
N ILE A 668 -34.75 37.25 -1.15
CA ILE A 668 -35.29 36.26 -2.09
C ILE A 668 -35.38 34.92 -1.38
N ARG A 669 -36.63 34.50 -1.17
CA ARG A 669 -37.04 33.18 -0.73
C ARG A 669 -36.51 32.14 -1.72
N VAL A 670 -35.90 31.10 -1.18
CA VAL A 670 -35.76 29.81 -1.86
C VAL A 670 -37.17 29.28 -2.08
N ILE A 671 -37.63 29.27 -3.32
CA ILE A 671 -38.76 28.47 -3.78
C ILE A 671 -38.13 27.35 -4.60
N ASP A 672 -38.29 26.13 -4.09
CA ASP A 672 -38.10 24.90 -4.84
C ASP A 672 -39.10 24.89 -6.00
N GLU A 673 -38.59 24.94 -7.23
CA GLU A 673 -39.32 24.43 -8.40
C GLU A 673 -38.52 23.25 -8.96
N GLU A 674 -39.04 22.05 -8.69
CA GLU A 674 -38.73 20.83 -9.43
C GLU A 674 -39.02 21.08 -10.91
N HIS A 675 -37.97 21.08 -11.73
CA HIS A 675 -38.09 20.73 -13.14
C HIS A 675 -37.59 19.29 -13.30
N ASP A 676 -38.53 18.41 -13.64
CA ASP A 676 -38.29 17.10 -14.23
C ASP A 676 -37.49 17.29 -15.52
N GLU A 677 -36.17 17.34 -15.42
CA GLU A 677 -35.29 17.17 -16.58
C GLU A 677 -35.25 15.69 -16.95
N GLN A 678 -36.21 15.31 -17.79
CA GLN A 678 -36.13 14.13 -18.64
C GLN A 678 -34.79 14.16 -19.39
N PRO A 679 -33.99 13.07 -19.35
CA PRO A 679 -32.72 13.05 -20.06
C PRO A 679 -32.97 13.22 -21.56
N PRO A 680 -32.13 13.98 -22.28
CA PRO A 680 -32.37 14.27 -23.69
C PRO A 680 -32.42 12.96 -24.49
N GLU A 681 -33.53 12.75 -25.19
CA GLU A 681 -33.64 11.76 -26.25
C GLU A 681 -32.65 12.13 -27.36
N VAL A 682 -31.50 11.45 -27.35
CA VAL A 682 -30.55 11.46 -28.46
C VAL A 682 -31.20 10.68 -29.60
N PRO A 683 -31.21 11.18 -30.86
CA PRO A 683 -31.77 10.45 -31.98
C PRO A 683 -31.09 9.09 -32.10
N GLU A 684 -31.88 8.03 -32.35
CA GLU A 684 -31.40 6.73 -32.82
C GLU A 684 -30.74 6.91 -34.19
N GLY A 685 -29.54 7.48 -34.20
CA GLY A 685 -28.59 7.43 -35.29
C GLY A 685 -27.77 6.16 -35.12
N ASP A 686 -27.86 5.31 -36.13
CA ASP A 686 -27.03 4.13 -36.38
C ASP A 686 -25.53 4.44 -36.19
N ALA A 687 -25.07 4.32 -34.94
CA ALA A 687 -23.65 4.34 -34.62
C ALA A 687 -23.14 2.92 -34.87
N GLY A 688 -22.73 2.67 -36.11
CA GLY A 688 -22.23 1.38 -36.58
C GLY A 688 -21.34 0.69 -35.55
N PHE A 689 -21.71 -0.53 -35.18
CA PHE A 689 -21.01 -1.41 -34.24
C PHE A 689 -19.68 -1.96 -34.81
N ASP A 690 -19.03 -1.25 -35.74
CA ASP A 690 -18.09 -1.90 -36.64
C ASP A 690 -16.75 -2.26 -36.01
N ASN A 691 -16.35 -1.65 -34.88
CA ASN A 691 -15.09 -1.98 -34.18
C ASN A 691 -15.17 -1.84 -32.63
N THR A 692 -16.24 -2.32 -31.99
CA THR A 692 -16.34 -2.25 -30.51
C THR A 692 -15.51 -3.34 -29.81
N ILE A 693 -14.99 -3.05 -28.61
CA ILE A 693 -14.21 -4.01 -27.80
C ILE A 693 -15.06 -5.23 -27.43
N ILE A 694 -16.36 -5.03 -27.23
CA ILE A 694 -17.31 -6.12 -26.95
C ILE A 694 -17.40 -7.07 -28.14
N LYS A 695 -17.52 -6.54 -29.37
CA LYS A 695 -17.56 -7.35 -30.59
C LYS A 695 -16.26 -8.15 -30.75
N MET A 696 -15.10 -7.52 -30.59
CA MET A 696 -13.80 -8.20 -30.64
C MET A 696 -13.70 -9.31 -29.58
N GLY A 697 -14.14 -9.05 -28.35
CA GLY A 697 -14.17 -10.04 -27.28
C GLY A 697 -15.13 -11.20 -27.55
N ALA A 698 -16.30 -10.93 -28.13
CA ALA A 698 -17.27 -11.95 -28.50
C ALA A 698 -16.78 -12.81 -29.67
N GLU A 699 -16.19 -12.19 -30.69
CA GLU A 699 -15.58 -12.87 -31.83
C GLU A 699 -14.44 -13.80 -31.37
N LEU A 700 -13.55 -13.31 -30.51
CA LEU A 700 -12.49 -14.11 -29.90
C LEU A 700 -13.07 -15.30 -29.10
N GLY A 701 -14.12 -15.07 -28.32
CA GLY A 701 -14.81 -16.13 -27.56
C GLY A 701 -15.37 -17.23 -28.46
N MET A 702 -16.02 -16.87 -29.58
CA MET A 702 -16.53 -17.85 -30.54
C MET A 702 -15.40 -18.63 -31.23
N GLN A 703 -14.34 -17.96 -31.66
CA GLN A 703 -13.17 -18.62 -32.26
C GLN A 703 -12.53 -19.65 -31.31
N LEU A 704 -12.45 -19.31 -30.01
CA LEU A 704 -11.92 -20.22 -28.98
C LEU A 704 -12.81 -21.45 -28.78
N MET A 705 -14.14 -21.28 -28.73
CA MET A 705 -15.08 -22.40 -28.58
C MET A 705 -15.12 -23.31 -29.81
N GLU A 706 -14.98 -22.75 -31.01
CA GLU A 706 -14.92 -23.53 -32.26
C GLU A 706 -13.60 -24.32 -32.37
N ALA A 707 -12.49 -23.72 -31.94
CA ALA A 707 -11.17 -24.34 -32.01
C ALA A 707 -11.02 -25.53 -31.03
N TYR A 708 -11.61 -25.45 -29.84
CA TYR A 708 -11.47 -26.46 -28.81
C TYR A 708 -12.79 -27.18 -28.53
N LYS A 709 -12.96 -28.34 -29.18
CA LYS A 709 -14.10 -29.23 -28.91
C LYS A 709 -14.08 -29.85 -27.51
N GLU A 710 -12.89 -29.97 -26.90
CA GLU A 710 -12.74 -30.47 -25.53
C GLU A 710 -12.54 -29.30 -24.55
N PRO A 711 -13.41 -29.16 -23.52
CA PRO A 711 -13.34 -28.03 -22.59
C PRO A 711 -12.04 -28.03 -21.77
N ALA A 712 -11.46 -29.20 -21.48
CA ALA A 712 -10.22 -29.31 -20.71
C ALA A 712 -9.05 -28.60 -21.40
N CYS A 713 -8.88 -28.79 -22.71
CA CYS A 713 -7.83 -28.15 -23.50
C CYS A 713 -8.04 -26.63 -23.59
N LEU A 714 -9.27 -26.18 -23.82
CA LEU A 714 -9.62 -24.75 -23.85
C LEU A 714 -9.20 -24.05 -22.55
N TRP A 715 -9.62 -24.59 -21.41
CA TRP A 715 -9.33 -23.99 -20.10
C TRP A 715 -7.84 -24.07 -19.76
N GLN A 716 -7.15 -25.12 -20.19
CA GLN A 716 -5.70 -25.24 -19.99
C GLN A 716 -4.94 -24.13 -20.72
N GLU A 717 -5.31 -23.82 -21.95
CA GLU A 717 -4.67 -22.76 -22.74
C GLU A 717 -5.06 -21.36 -22.22
N LEU A 718 -6.32 -21.14 -21.83
CA LEU A 718 -6.73 -19.90 -21.15
C LEU A 718 -5.99 -19.70 -19.82
N ALA A 719 -5.77 -20.76 -19.04
CA ALA A 719 -5.03 -20.66 -17.79
C ALA A 719 -3.55 -20.27 -18.02
N LYS A 720 -2.91 -20.84 -19.05
CA LYS A 720 -1.55 -20.47 -19.47
C LYS A 720 -1.49 -19.03 -19.96
N PHE A 721 -2.46 -18.61 -20.79
CA PHE A 721 -2.60 -17.23 -21.27
C PHE A 721 -2.64 -16.27 -20.09
N TRP A 722 -3.60 -16.42 -19.18
CA TRP A 722 -3.79 -15.47 -18.08
C TRP A 722 -2.62 -15.46 -17.09
N ALA A 723 -1.97 -16.60 -16.84
CA ALA A 723 -0.77 -16.66 -16.02
C ALA A 723 0.41 -15.92 -16.67
N GLY A 724 0.63 -16.10 -17.97
CA GLY A 724 1.69 -15.42 -18.73
C GLY A 724 1.44 -13.94 -18.91
N PHE A 725 0.21 -13.59 -19.24
CA PHE A 725 -0.22 -12.21 -19.39
C PHE A 725 -0.12 -11.44 -18.07
N LEU A 726 -0.43 -12.08 -16.93
CA LEU A 726 -0.22 -11.46 -15.62
C LEU A 726 1.26 -11.19 -15.30
N LEU A 727 2.17 -12.10 -15.67
CA LEU A 727 3.62 -11.87 -15.53
C LEU A 727 4.10 -10.72 -16.44
N HIS A 728 3.53 -10.62 -17.64
CA HIS A 728 3.78 -9.48 -18.52
C HIS A 728 3.31 -8.17 -17.90
N LEU A 729 2.04 -8.08 -17.47
CA LEU A 729 1.50 -6.89 -16.80
C LEU A 729 2.37 -6.49 -15.60
N ALA A 730 2.81 -7.47 -14.81
CA ALA A 730 3.71 -7.23 -13.69
C ALA A 730 5.07 -6.66 -14.11
N ALA A 731 5.62 -7.08 -15.26
CA ALA A 731 6.90 -6.57 -15.76
C ALA A 731 6.79 -5.21 -16.45
N SER A 732 5.68 -4.94 -17.16
CA SER A 732 5.47 -3.70 -17.91
C SER A 732 4.90 -2.56 -17.05
N THR A 733 4.32 -2.87 -15.88
CA THR A 733 3.81 -1.85 -14.96
C THR A 733 4.97 -1.14 -14.23
N GLY A 734 4.98 0.19 -14.30
CA GLY A 734 6.02 1.01 -13.67
C GLY A 734 6.02 0.94 -12.14
N ALA A 735 7.22 1.08 -11.54
CA ALA A 735 7.41 1.08 -10.09
C ALA A 735 6.54 2.13 -9.37
N ALA A 736 6.32 3.30 -9.98
CA ALA A 736 5.45 4.35 -9.43
C ALA A 736 4.00 3.89 -9.19
N LYS A 737 3.43 3.07 -10.09
CA LYS A 737 2.09 2.50 -9.91
C LYS A 737 2.08 1.42 -8.84
N HIS A 738 3.10 0.56 -8.80
CA HIS A 738 3.23 -0.37 -7.67
C HIS A 738 3.33 0.35 -6.33
N LYS A 739 4.03 1.50 -6.28
CA LYS A 739 4.13 2.34 -5.09
C LYS A 739 2.76 2.79 -4.60
N THR A 740 1.92 3.39 -5.46
CA THR A 740 0.62 3.93 -5.05
C THR A 740 -0.30 2.87 -4.45
N HIS A 741 -0.23 1.63 -4.94
CA HIS A 741 -1.04 0.52 -4.45
C HIS A 741 -0.42 -0.27 -3.28
N LEU A 742 0.80 0.07 -2.84
CA LEU A 742 1.37 -0.47 -1.59
C LEU A 742 0.72 0.12 -0.33
N ASP A 743 -0.04 1.21 -0.42
CA ASP A 743 -0.77 1.81 0.71
C ASP A 743 -1.87 0.87 1.25
N GLY A 744 -2.26 -0.16 0.48
CA GLY A 744 -3.37 -1.08 0.74
C GLY A 744 -2.97 -2.50 1.17
N ASN A 745 -3.90 -3.44 0.94
CA ASN A 745 -3.53 -4.86 0.92
C ASN A 745 -2.56 -5.07 -0.24
N GLN A 746 -1.44 -5.77 0.01
CA GLN A 746 -0.49 -6.12 -1.05
C GLN A 746 -1.23 -6.86 -2.19
N GLU A 747 -1.03 -6.42 -3.42
CA GLU A 747 -1.65 -7.02 -4.60
C GLU A 747 -0.73 -8.10 -5.21
N LEU A 748 -1.30 -9.18 -5.74
CA LEU A 748 -0.52 -10.30 -6.32
C LEU A 748 0.47 -9.80 -7.38
N ILE A 749 0.05 -8.84 -8.21
CA ILE A 749 0.85 -8.30 -9.31
C ILE A 749 2.14 -7.63 -8.79
N THR A 750 2.09 -7.00 -7.61
CA THR A 750 3.25 -6.36 -6.98
C THR A 750 4.24 -7.39 -6.42
N HIS A 751 3.76 -8.55 -5.94
CA HIS A 751 4.66 -9.67 -5.56
C HIS A 751 5.39 -10.23 -6.79
N LEU A 752 4.67 -10.41 -7.90
CA LEU A 752 5.26 -10.89 -9.14
C LEU A 752 6.25 -9.88 -9.71
N TRP A 753 5.92 -8.59 -9.68
CA TRP A 753 6.81 -7.49 -10.06
C TRP A 753 8.12 -7.49 -9.26
N ALA A 754 8.06 -7.70 -7.94
CA ALA A 754 9.25 -7.82 -7.09
C ALA A 754 10.12 -9.01 -7.50
N LEU A 755 9.53 -10.19 -7.73
CA LEU A 755 10.28 -11.38 -8.20
C LEU A 755 10.92 -11.16 -9.57
N LEU A 756 10.17 -10.60 -10.52
CA LEU A 756 10.65 -10.29 -11.87
C LEU A 756 11.78 -9.25 -11.83
N SER A 757 11.72 -8.31 -10.89
CA SER A 757 12.76 -7.30 -10.67
C SER A 757 14.06 -7.94 -10.21
N HIS A 758 14.01 -8.91 -9.30
CA HIS A 758 15.19 -9.64 -8.81
C HIS A 758 15.73 -10.65 -9.81
N ALA A 759 14.86 -11.29 -10.58
CA ALA A 759 15.27 -12.14 -11.71
C ALA A 759 15.81 -11.33 -12.90
N GLY A 760 15.74 -10.00 -12.81
CA GLY A 760 16.35 -9.05 -13.75
C GLY A 760 15.65 -8.95 -15.10
N TYR A 761 14.39 -9.37 -15.19
CA TYR A 761 13.57 -9.21 -16.40
C TYR A 761 13.14 -7.75 -16.66
N LEU A 762 13.23 -6.86 -15.66
CA LEU A 762 12.90 -5.44 -15.81
C LEU A 762 14.09 -4.57 -16.28
N GLY A 763 15.30 -5.14 -16.42
CA GLY A 763 16.48 -4.42 -16.89
C GLY A 763 16.79 -3.12 -16.11
N ASP A 764 17.37 -2.16 -16.83
CA ASP A 764 17.76 -0.80 -16.36
C ASP A 764 16.70 0.28 -16.72
N VAL A 765 15.46 -0.15 -17.01
CA VAL A 765 14.40 0.79 -17.38
C VAL A 765 14.15 1.76 -16.21
N SER A 766 14.28 3.07 -16.47
CA SER A 766 14.02 4.12 -15.49
C SER A 766 12.52 4.19 -15.18
N HIS A 767 12.11 3.63 -14.05
CA HIS A 767 10.71 3.56 -13.64
C HIS A 767 10.30 4.58 -12.58
N GLY A 768 11.23 5.37 -12.07
CA GLY A 768 10.94 6.46 -11.15
C GLY A 768 10.63 7.74 -11.93
N GLU A 769 9.62 8.46 -11.45
CA GLU A 769 9.28 9.81 -11.90
C GLU A 769 8.94 9.98 -13.38
N GLN A 770 7.74 9.51 -13.76
CA GLN A 770 6.80 10.38 -14.44
C GLN A 770 5.45 10.33 -13.71
N ILE A 771 5.34 11.09 -12.63
CA ILE A 771 4.05 11.56 -12.11
C ILE A 771 3.72 12.82 -12.92
N LEU A 772 3.33 12.65 -14.18
CA LEU A 772 2.57 13.66 -14.93
C LEU A 772 1.06 13.32 -14.89
N GLU A 773 0.63 12.52 -13.90
CA GLU A 773 -0.75 12.06 -13.73
C GLU A 773 -1.31 12.41 -12.34
N SER A 774 -1.09 13.65 -11.86
CA SER A 774 -1.81 14.18 -10.68
C SER A 774 -3.01 15.01 -11.09
#